data_AF-A0A916HXC7-F1
#
_entry.id   AF-A0A916HXC7-F1
#
_cell.length_a   1.000
_cell.length_b   1.000
_cell.length_c   1.000
_cell.angle_alpha   90.00
_cell.angle_beta   90.00
_cell.angle_gamma   90.00
#
_symmetry.space_group_name_H-M   'P 1'
#
loop_
_entity.id
_entity.type
_entity.pdbx_description
1 polymer ?
#
loop_
_entity_poly.entity_id
_entity_poly.type
_entity_poly.pdbx_seq_one_letter_code
_entity_poly.pdbx_strand_id
1 'polypeptide(L)'
;MPHAFRRAIRFIVCALALAVSGAAPTAALDYFDGRLQVHGYAESQLRALSDGFRDDRWFVGQWAQILELEIEADLLPQGVGPFESVSLFVRAQARFDCIWSQMCGTMRSAQLFGNRSVRVPGNLANGVDYTHSGVIQVETNPRPAQNPNHNLIGLQQIPSIETLLGFGAGRFYETIAPVADGLYTTKRYEGSLQSEAFAMGPWQPRTKIHPIGQLGEIDNVTGPFPNGLPLRPVVPNVPGAGLGGDFAHNLYVPSQALLARQDDFGSFDQNFTQSQLQWNRGASQEQTGELKEAYLDIDMLEGRLFLRLGRQTIVWGKTELFPIVDQFNPYDFALSTLPSLEDSRIPLWSARAIYSLYDVGPLKDVRIEVGAILDRFQPNDVGKCGEPYAVWLVCGKSFGLLAHGIFGLGLAGEQRPADFYDDLSGLEIGARIEWRWERFSFALTDFWGYSDFPYLDRFQEYARRVYLNPANPRDPDNGRPLDVDGSFLTPGNALAKHPGNRQLFDVVCASTAGLAEQILPQLANDCFLGLLNSNIGIFGALTVPQALGPTLAGNAFGQFILDFLAPGSGVTLHSLNLDAGDGPPAVVTGNRSLSAVLTTQQMALLGCGPFYSTNCDVQGIDVFNAEASVLMQSFPGFEGGEPIATRFLREQQGPVATRFVDGRVVTIPGARTIYHPDWSALEDGCVASGAVIAAVRAGRGLGPSNAALCDASLSDGGLAPVNDLYALGFTGELQALSYNFLALLAAFGKQNQTDCDPMNPITCDFVTAFFEAAGVQRPEEVAGGNGRYGRRDFVWLSGGEGALRYRKRNVLGLSADFAEDVTKTNWGVELTFVNDDAFENTMEPEGFEVADAYNLVISVDRPTFVNFLNPGRTFLVNMQWFLGWVPDYRGQGVFTTNGPFTELGTLSILTGYYQDRLLPSVTVVHDVGSNSGAILGQVTYRFSDAFSATIGVSNFYGQPQWGRIPLRQLGLQNNGGTFEQRLRFNGLAAVSERDEVSLVVRYTF
;
A
#
# COMPACT_ATOMS: atom_id res chain seq x y z
N MET A 1 -7.00 -18.02 -27.24
CA MET A 1 -5.83 -17.38 -27.92
C MET A 1 -6.26 -16.18 -28.77
N PRO A 2 -5.65 -14.98 -28.59
CA PRO A 2 -6.05 -13.75 -29.26
C PRO A 2 -5.88 -13.80 -30.79
N HIS A 3 -6.78 -13.14 -31.53
CA HIS A 3 -6.62 -12.94 -32.98
C HIS A 3 -5.28 -12.29 -33.34
N ALA A 4 -4.76 -11.45 -32.44
CA ALA A 4 -3.46 -10.81 -32.56
C ALA A 4 -2.31 -11.83 -32.58
N PHE A 5 -2.29 -12.73 -31.60
CA PHE A 5 -1.31 -13.81 -31.49
C PHE A 5 -1.34 -14.71 -32.74
N ARG A 6 -2.53 -15.07 -33.26
CA ARG A 6 -2.66 -15.85 -34.50
C ARG A 6 -2.13 -15.13 -35.75
N ARG A 7 -2.34 -13.81 -35.85
CA ARG A 7 -1.83 -13.01 -36.99
C ARG A 7 -0.32 -12.76 -36.88
N ALA A 8 0.17 -12.46 -35.67
CA ALA A 8 1.60 -12.33 -35.39
C ALA A 8 2.32 -13.65 -35.68
N ILE A 9 1.78 -14.79 -35.23
CA ILE A 9 2.29 -16.12 -35.59
C ILE A 9 2.32 -16.31 -37.10
N ARG A 10 1.25 -15.97 -37.84
CA ARG A 10 1.27 -16.11 -39.32
C ARG A 10 2.34 -15.24 -39.96
N PHE A 11 2.52 -14.00 -39.49
CA PHE A 11 3.57 -13.11 -39.99
C PHE A 11 4.97 -13.63 -39.65
N ILE A 12 5.17 -14.07 -38.41
CA ILE A 12 6.41 -14.68 -37.92
C ILE A 12 6.70 -15.97 -38.70
N VAL A 13 5.72 -16.84 -38.93
CA VAL A 13 5.85 -18.06 -39.75
C VAL A 13 6.21 -17.73 -41.21
N CYS A 14 5.63 -16.68 -41.79
CA CYS A 14 6.04 -16.20 -43.11
C CYS A 14 7.47 -15.63 -43.12
N ALA A 15 7.85 -14.87 -42.09
CA ALA A 15 9.21 -14.34 -41.93
C ALA A 15 10.23 -15.46 -41.66
N LEU A 16 9.85 -16.49 -40.89
CA LEU A 16 10.58 -17.75 -40.66
C LEU A 16 10.82 -18.47 -41.98
N ALA A 17 9.79 -18.61 -42.81
CA ALA A 17 9.92 -19.25 -44.12
C ALA A 17 10.89 -18.50 -45.05
N LEU A 18 10.97 -17.16 -44.92
CA LEU A 18 11.93 -16.32 -45.64
C LEU A 18 13.34 -16.38 -45.02
N ALA A 19 13.49 -16.35 -43.70
CA ALA A 19 14.78 -16.39 -43.00
C ALA A 19 15.48 -17.75 -43.16
N VAL A 20 14.73 -18.85 -43.12
CA VAL A 20 15.25 -20.21 -43.36
C VAL A 20 15.81 -20.35 -44.79
N SER A 21 15.33 -19.55 -45.74
CA SER A 21 15.81 -19.60 -47.14
C SER A 21 17.12 -18.84 -47.39
N GLY A 22 17.61 -18.07 -46.42
CA GLY A 22 18.80 -17.20 -46.57
C GLY A 22 19.80 -17.23 -45.41
N ALA A 23 19.66 -18.13 -44.45
CA ALA A 23 20.58 -18.21 -43.30
C ALA A 23 22.00 -18.62 -43.75
N ALA A 24 22.95 -17.69 -43.64
CA ALA A 24 24.38 -17.94 -43.77
C ALA A 24 24.89 -18.73 -42.53
N PRO A 25 26.02 -19.44 -42.61
CA PRO A 25 26.64 -20.05 -41.43
C PRO A 25 27.01 -18.98 -40.39
N THR A 26 26.89 -19.32 -39.10
CA THR A 26 27.37 -18.49 -37.98
C THR A 26 28.86 -18.26 -38.14
N ALA A 27 29.30 -17.01 -38.18
CA ALA A 27 30.70 -16.66 -38.31
C ALA A 27 30.90 -15.30 -37.65
N ALA A 28 31.62 -15.30 -36.53
CA ALA A 28 32.10 -14.08 -35.92
C ALA A 28 32.82 -13.23 -36.97
N LEU A 29 32.59 -11.92 -36.95
CA LEU A 29 33.35 -11.00 -37.79
C LEU A 29 34.73 -10.82 -37.15
N ASP A 30 35.66 -11.69 -37.54
CA ASP A 30 37.03 -11.65 -37.07
C ASP A 30 37.85 -10.61 -37.84
N TYR A 31 38.43 -9.66 -37.10
CA TYR A 31 39.37 -8.68 -37.64
C TYR A 31 40.72 -8.80 -36.93
N PHE A 32 41.80 -8.42 -37.64
CA PHE A 32 43.17 -8.39 -37.10
C PHE A 32 43.67 -9.74 -36.53
N ASP A 33 43.51 -10.84 -37.27
CA ASP A 33 43.90 -12.20 -36.86
C ASP A 33 43.23 -12.67 -35.54
N GLY A 34 41.93 -12.36 -35.36
CA GLY A 34 41.12 -12.81 -34.22
C GLY A 34 41.23 -11.95 -32.97
N ARG A 35 41.95 -10.81 -33.04
CA ARG A 35 42.09 -9.86 -31.92
C ARG A 35 40.84 -9.01 -31.67
N LEU A 36 39.96 -8.90 -32.66
CA LEU A 36 38.66 -8.26 -32.52
C LEU A 36 37.62 -9.26 -33.04
N GLN A 37 36.73 -9.67 -32.15
CA GLN A 37 35.62 -10.56 -32.47
C GLN A 37 34.32 -9.82 -32.20
N VAL A 38 33.41 -9.89 -33.16
CA VAL A 38 32.04 -9.40 -33.00
C VAL A 38 31.10 -10.55 -33.26
N HIS A 39 30.29 -10.87 -32.26
CA HIS A 39 29.25 -11.86 -32.34
C HIS A 39 27.97 -11.30 -31.73
N GLY A 40 26.85 -11.96 -31.97
CA GLY A 40 25.59 -11.51 -31.40
C GLY A 40 24.41 -12.29 -31.88
N TYR A 41 23.23 -11.79 -31.56
CA TYR A 41 22.00 -12.35 -32.06
C TYR A 41 20.91 -11.31 -32.27
N ALA A 42 20.04 -11.61 -33.22
CA ALA A 42 18.75 -10.97 -33.37
C ALA A 42 17.65 -11.95 -32.93
N GLU A 43 16.77 -11.48 -32.06
CA GLU A 43 15.70 -12.30 -31.49
C GLU A 43 14.36 -11.58 -31.53
N SER A 44 13.31 -12.35 -31.82
CA SER A 44 11.93 -11.91 -31.70
C SER A 44 11.22 -12.76 -30.66
N GLN A 45 10.78 -12.13 -29.57
CA GLN A 45 9.99 -12.77 -28.51
C GLN A 45 8.54 -12.33 -28.61
N LEU A 46 7.61 -13.28 -28.60
CA LEU A 46 6.18 -13.04 -28.51
C LEU A 46 5.62 -13.81 -27.33
N ARG A 47 5.01 -13.12 -26.37
CA ARG A 47 4.41 -13.73 -25.18
C ARG A 47 2.96 -13.31 -25.02
N ALA A 48 2.11 -14.29 -24.73
CA ALA A 48 0.71 -14.08 -24.42
C ALA A 48 0.42 -14.61 -23.02
N LEU A 49 -0.28 -13.80 -22.23
CA LEU A 49 -0.64 -14.09 -20.85
C LEU A 49 -2.14 -14.40 -20.76
N SER A 50 -2.49 -15.24 -19.78
CA SER A 50 -3.86 -15.57 -19.41
C SER A 50 -3.93 -15.94 -17.92
N ASP A 51 -5.14 -16.01 -17.39
CA ASP A 51 -5.42 -16.49 -16.06
C ASP A 51 -6.23 -17.79 -16.17
N GLY A 52 -5.64 -18.91 -15.76
CA GLY A 52 -6.18 -20.26 -15.85
C GLY A 52 -6.32 -20.77 -17.28
N PHE A 53 -5.51 -20.28 -18.23
CA PHE A 53 -5.64 -20.51 -19.68
C PHE A 53 -7.05 -20.29 -20.26
N ARG A 54 -7.90 -19.50 -19.58
CA ARG A 54 -9.29 -19.27 -19.98
C ARG A 54 -9.37 -18.51 -21.30
N ASP A 55 -10.25 -18.92 -22.20
CA ASP A 55 -10.31 -18.40 -23.57
C ASP A 55 -10.64 -16.89 -23.65
N ASP A 56 -11.33 -16.36 -22.64
CA ASP A 56 -11.76 -14.96 -22.52
C ASP A 56 -10.74 -14.04 -21.82
N ARG A 57 -9.66 -14.58 -21.24
CA ARG A 57 -8.68 -13.82 -20.42
C ARG A 57 -7.32 -13.60 -21.09
N TRP A 58 -7.20 -13.92 -22.37
CA TRP A 58 -5.92 -13.79 -23.07
C TRP A 58 -5.59 -12.36 -23.50
N PHE A 59 -4.35 -11.95 -23.27
CA PHE A 59 -3.77 -10.73 -23.85
C PHE A 59 -2.32 -10.94 -24.28
N VAL A 60 -1.84 -10.13 -25.22
CA VAL A 60 -0.43 -10.15 -25.63
C VAL A 60 0.34 -9.25 -24.67
N GLY A 61 1.20 -9.86 -23.86
CA GLY A 61 2.01 -9.16 -22.85
C GLY A 61 3.35 -8.68 -23.38
N GLN A 62 3.84 -9.24 -24.50
CA GLN A 62 5.14 -8.85 -25.06
C GLN A 62 5.20 -9.14 -26.55
N TRP A 63 5.78 -8.21 -27.31
CA TRP A 63 6.30 -8.48 -28.65
C TRP A 63 7.61 -7.73 -28.83
N ALA A 64 8.68 -8.30 -28.27
CA ALA A 64 10.00 -7.70 -28.21
C ALA A 64 10.85 -8.10 -29.43
N GLN A 65 11.52 -7.11 -30.01
CA GLN A 65 12.63 -7.30 -30.95
C GLN A 65 13.91 -6.96 -30.20
N ILE A 66 14.82 -7.93 -30.11
CA ILE A 66 16.06 -7.82 -29.35
C ILE A 66 17.22 -7.96 -30.34
N LEU A 67 18.16 -7.03 -30.28
CA LEU A 67 19.45 -7.12 -30.94
C LEU A 67 20.52 -7.04 -29.86
N GLU A 68 21.34 -8.07 -29.78
CA GLU A 68 22.48 -8.12 -28.88
C GLU A 68 23.77 -8.20 -29.69
N LEU A 69 24.75 -7.40 -29.27
CA LEU A 69 26.08 -7.32 -29.87
C LEU A 69 27.11 -7.46 -28.75
N GLU A 70 28.02 -8.40 -28.93
CA GLU A 70 29.16 -8.66 -28.06
C GLU A 70 30.45 -8.41 -28.86
N ILE A 71 31.31 -7.60 -28.26
CA ILE A 71 32.58 -7.18 -28.84
C ILE A 71 33.67 -7.57 -27.87
N GLU A 72 34.57 -8.44 -28.33
CA GLU A 72 35.76 -8.84 -27.59
C GLU A 72 37.00 -8.30 -28.31
N ALA A 73 37.87 -7.63 -27.57
CA ALA A 73 39.09 -7.06 -28.12
C ALA A 73 40.31 -7.33 -27.23
N ASP A 74 41.30 -8.04 -27.76
CA ASP A 74 42.59 -8.23 -27.10
C ASP A 74 43.50 -7.01 -27.33
N LEU A 75 43.54 -6.12 -26.34
CA LEU A 75 44.28 -4.85 -26.44
C LEU A 75 45.79 -5.06 -26.30
N LEU A 76 46.22 -5.91 -25.36
CA LEU A 76 47.63 -6.22 -25.09
C LEU A 76 47.85 -7.74 -24.95
N PRO A 77 47.71 -8.53 -26.04
CA PRO A 77 47.82 -9.99 -25.98
C PRO A 77 49.23 -10.51 -25.66
N GLN A 78 50.26 -9.65 -25.78
CA GLN A 78 51.65 -9.99 -25.45
C GLN A 78 52.13 -9.34 -24.13
N GLY A 79 51.25 -8.60 -23.44
CA GLY A 79 51.57 -7.85 -22.23
C GLY A 79 52.51 -6.66 -22.43
N VAL A 80 52.51 -5.74 -21.47
CA VAL A 80 53.48 -4.62 -21.38
C VAL A 80 53.79 -4.34 -19.90
N GLY A 81 55.04 -4.50 -19.51
CA GLY A 81 55.47 -4.22 -18.14
C GLY A 81 54.85 -5.20 -17.13
N PRO A 82 54.15 -4.72 -16.08
CA PRO A 82 53.52 -5.59 -15.07
C PRO A 82 52.20 -6.23 -15.53
N PHE A 83 51.69 -5.87 -16.71
CA PHE A 83 50.45 -6.39 -17.28
C PHE A 83 50.77 -7.48 -18.30
N GLU A 84 50.23 -8.68 -18.10
CA GLU A 84 50.48 -9.85 -18.95
C GLU A 84 49.47 -9.97 -20.09
N SER A 85 48.22 -9.66 -19.79
CA SER A 85 47.14 -9.55 -20.76
C SER A 85 46.26 -8.35 -20.38
N VAL A 86 45.70 -7.70 -21.39
CA VAL A 86 44.59 -6.76 -21.22
C VAL A 86 43.60 -7.01 -22.34
N SER A 87 42.36 -7.33 -22.00
CA SER A 87 41.26 -7.48 -22.95
C SER A 87 40.09 -6.58 -22.57
N LEU A 88 39.33 -6.20 -23.58
CA LEU A 88 38.11 -5.39 -23.47
C LEU A 88 36.93 -6.24 -23.90
N PHE A 89 35.89 -6.24 -23.08
CA PHE A 89 34.59 -6.81 -23.41
C PHE A 89 33.53 -5.71 -23.40
N VAL A 90 32.68 -5.69 -24.42
CA VAL A 90 31.51 -4.79 -24.48
C VAL A 90 30.30 -5.58 -24.97
N ARG A 91 29.20 -5.51 -24.22
CA ARG A 91 27.90 -6.08 -24.55
C ARG A 91 26.85 -4.97 -24.62
N ALA A 92 26.25 -4.80 -25.79
CA ALA A 92 25.16 -3.87 -26.03
C ALA A 92 23.89 -4.62 -26.46
N GLN A 93 22.78 -4.34 -25.79
CA GLN A 93 21.48 -4.96 -26.06
C GLN A 93 20.42 -3.89 -26.33
N ALA A 94 19.91 -3.83 -27.55
CA ALA A 94 18.77 -3.01 -27.93
C ALA A 94 17.49 -3.85 -27.91
N ARG A 95 16.54 -3.49 -27.05
CA ARG A 95 15.25 -4.18 -26.91
C ARG A 95 14.10 -3.23 -27.21
N PHE A 96 13.32 -3.56 -28.23
CA PHE A 96 12.17 -2.76 -28.65
C PHE A 96 10.87 -3.55 -28.56
N ASP A 97 9.93 -3.13 -27.71
CA ASP A 97 8.67 -3.83 -27.52
C ASP A 97 7.50 -3.16 -28.27
N CYS A 98 6.93 -3.88 -29.22
CA CYS A 98 5.84 -3.43 -30.08
C CYS A 98 4.52 -3.20 -29.32
N ILE A 99 4.33 -3.75 -28.11
CA ILE A 99 3.07 -3.60 -27.38
C ILE A 99 2.72 -2.14 -27.04
N TRP A 100 3.74 -1.31 -26.83
CA TRP A 100 3.59 0.11 -26.47
C TRP A 100 3.11 0.98 -27.62
N SER A 101 3.22 0.49 -28.86
CA SER A 101 2.88 1.21 -30.10
C SER A 101 1.78 0.52 -30.90
N GLN A 102 0.77 -0.05 -30.22
CA GLN A 102 -0.36 -0.74 -30.84
C GLN A 102 0.12 -1.90 -31.75
N MET A 103 1.01 -2.73 -31.22
CA MET A 103 1.67 -3.82 -31.93
C MET A 103 2.45 -3.30 -33.15
N CYS A 104 3.31 -2.30 -32.95
CA CYS A 104 4.05 -1.63 -34.03
C CYS A 104 3.14 -1.13 -35.17
N GLY A 105 1.98 -0.58 -34.81
CA GLY A 105 0.95 -0.08 -35.73
C GLY A 105 0.15 -1.15 -36.47
N THR A 106 0.46 -2.44 -36.30
CA THR A 106 -0.22 -3.53 -37.01
C THR A 106 -1.63 -3.79 -36.48
N MET A 107 -1.93 -3.39 -35.22
CA MET A 107 -3.23 -3.63 -34.59
C MET A 107 -3.66 -2.45 -33.72
N ARG A 108 -4.40 -1.52 -34.33
CA ARG A 108 -4.92 -0.32 -33.64
C ARG A 108 -5.88 -0.60 -32.48
N SER A 109 -6.48 -1.80 -32.44
CA SER A 109 -7.36 -2.22 -31.34
C SER A 109 -6.60 -2.73 -30.10
N ALA A 110 -5.29 -2.94 -30.18
CA ALA A 110 -4.48 -3.31 -29.02
C ALA A 110 -4.16 -2.05 -28.20
N GLN A 111 -5.02 -1.74 -27.23
CA GLN A 111 -4.97 -0.54 -26.38
C GLN A 111 -4.92 -0.89 -24.89
N LEU A 112 -4.10 -1.89 -24.53
CA LEU A 112 -3.88 -2.30 -23.13
C LEU A 112 -2.70 -1.56 -22.48
N PHE A 113 -1.69 -1.16 -23.28
CA PHE A 113 -0.46 -0.55 -22.79
C PHE A 113 -0.16 0.75 -23.55
N GLY A 114 0.62 1.65 -22.93
CA GLY A 114 1.04 2.94 -23.51
C GLY A 114 0.05 4.09 -23.30
N ASN A 115 0.36 5.25 -23.88
CA ASN A 115 -0.37 6.51 -23.65
C ASN A 115 -1.82 6.50 -24.17
N ARG A 116 -2.16 5.53 -25.02
CA ARG A 116 -3.50 5.35 -25.59
C ARG A 116 -4.24 4.17 -24.96
N SER A 117 -3.76 3.63 -23.85
CA SER A 117 -4.46 2.54 -23.18
C SER A 117 -5.80 3.04 -22.64
N VAL A 118 -6.87 2.30 -22.90
CA VAL A 118 -8.22 2.61 -22.41
C VAL A 118 -8.87 1.40 -21.77
N ARG A 119 -8.16 0.27 -21.74
CA ARG A 119 -8.60 -1.01 -21.20
C ARG A 119 -7.47 -1.68 -20.44
N VAL A 120 -7.85 -2.60 -19.58
CA VAL A 120 -6.97 -3.43 -18.77
C VAL A 120 -7.28 -4.91 -19.02
N PRO A 121 -6.31 -5.82 -18.87
CA PRO A 121 -6.59 -7.25 -18.85
C PRO A 121 -7.70 -7.62 -17.86
N GLY A 122 -8.63 -8.49 -18.26
CA GLY A 122 -9.83 -8.82 -17.46
C GLY A 122 -9.54 -9.41 -16.08
N ASN A 123 -8.40 -10.09 -15.90
CA ASN A 123 -7.97 -10.60 -14.58
C ASN A 123 -7.56 -9.49 -13.61
N LEU A 124 -7.06 -8.35 -14.10
CA LEU A 124 -6.68 -7.18 -13.31
C LEU A 124 -7.81 -6.15 -13.15
N ALA A 125 -8.88 -6.34 -13.91
CA ALA A 125 -10.05 -5.47 -14.05
C ALA A 125 -11.30 -6.10 -13.40
N ASN A 126 -11.12 -6.59 -12.17
CA ASN A 126 -12.11 -7.46 -11.51
C ASN A 126 -12.59 -6.93 -10.16
N GLY A 127 -12.23 -5.68 -9.81
CA GLY A 127 -12.69 -5.01 -8.61
C GLY A 127 -14.21 -5.05 -8.50
N VAL A 128 -14.67 -5.28 -7.28
CA VAL A 128 -16.09 -5.22 -6.94
C VAL A 128 -16.27 -4.21 -5.83
N ASP A 129 -17.36 -3.46 -5.94
CA ASP A 129 -17.76 -2.50 -4.96
C ASP A 129 -19.00 -2.99 -4.23
N TYR A 130 -19.02 -2.72 -2.93
CA TYR A 130 -20.22 -2.83 -2.12
C TYR A 130 -20.65 -1.40 -1.86
N THR A 131 -21.90 -1.10 -2.18
CA THR A 131 -22.50 0.25 -2.11
C THR A 131 -22.43 0.92 -0.72
N HIS A 132 -21.84 0.26 0.28
CA HIS A 132 -21.78 0.70 1.66
C HIS A 132 -20.51 0.19 2.36
N SER A 133 -19.85 1.08 3.12
CA SER A 133 -18.64 0.77 3.88
C SER A 133 -18.98 0.21 5.28
N GLY A 134 -18.37 -0.91 5.65
CA GLY A 134 -18.55 -1.55 6.97
C GLY A 134 -19.56 -2.69 6.97
N VAL A 135 -19.88 -3.21 8.16
CA VAL A 135 -20.59 -4.48 8.42
C VAL A 135 -22.03 -4.53 7.87
N ILE A 136 -22.50 -3.44 7.27
CA ILE A 136 -23.89 -3.24 6.90
C ILE A 136 -24.06 -3.56 5.42
N GLN A 137 -24.31 -4.84 5.16
CA GLN A 137 -24.68 -5.30 3.82
C GLN A 137 -26.14 -4.94 3.56
N VAL A 138 -26.36 -3.86 2.82
CA VAL A 138 -27.71 -3.51 2.29
C VAL A 138 -28.02 -4.32 1.03
N GLU A 139 -26.99 -4.64 0.24
CA GLU A 139 -27.12 -5.47 -0.96
C GLU A 139 -26.48 -6.85 -0.76
N THR A 140 -27.22 -7.91 -1.13
CA THR A 140 -26.71 -9.28 -1.08
C THR A 140 -25.73 -9.60 -2.21
N ASN A 141 -25.59 -8.73 -3.21
CA ASN A 141 -24.75 -8.93 -4.39
C ASN A 141 -23.83 -7.73 -4.64
N PRO A 142 -22.50 -7.93 -4.71
CA PRO A 142 -21.58 -6.86 -5.08
C PRO A 142 -21.78 -6.37 -6.51
N ARG A 143 -21.54 -5.08 -6.74
CA ARG A 143 -21.55 -4.47 -8.07
C ARG A 143 -20.13 -4.48 -8.65
N PRO A 144 -19.93 -4.78 -9.95
CA PRO A 144 -18.61 -4.61 -10.56
C PRO A 144 -18.19 -3.13 -10.51
N ALA A 145 -17.00 -2.85 -9.94
CA ALA A 145 -16.41 -1.51 -9.92
C ALA A 145 -15.95 -1.06 -11.32
N GLN A 146 -15.98 -1.97 -12.28
CA GLN A 146 -15.66 -1.71 -13.67
C GLN A 146 -16.74 -2.26 -14.58
N ASN A 147 -16.85 -1.63 -15.75
CA ASN A 147 -17.77 -2.12 -16.76
C ASN A 147 -17.33 -3.49 -17.32
N PRO A 148 -18.26 -4.24 -17.95
CA PRO A 148 -17.95 -5.57 -18.51
C PRO A 148 -16.89 -5.57 -19.63
N ASN A 149 -16.50 -4.41 -20.15
CA ASN A 149 -15.49 -4.28 -21.20
C ASN A 149 -14.08 -4.04 -20.63
N HIS A 150 -13.92 -4.01 -19.30
CA HIS A 150 -12.65 -3.77 -18.60
C HIS A 150 -12.01 -2.44 -19.03
N ASN A 151 -12.82 -1.40 -19.23
CA ASN A 151 -12.29 -0.07 -19.51
C ASN A 151 -11.64 0.49 -18.24
N LEU A 152 -10.54 1.21 -18.43
CA LEU A 152 -9.98 2.04 -17.39
C LEU A 152 -11.01 3.09 -16.94
N ILE A 153 -10.95 3.43 -15.66
CA ILE A 153 -11.86 4.37 -15.00
C ILE A 153 -11.10 5.63 -14.57
N GLY A 154 -11.80 6.76 -14.48
CA GLY A 154 -11.21 7.99 -13.91
C GLY A 154 -11.03 7.89 -12.39
N LEU A 155 -10.24 8.77 -11.79
CA LEU A 155 -10.01 8.77 -10.34
C LEU A 155 -11.33 8.85 -9.55
N GLN A 156 -12.30 9.61 -10.08
CA GLN A 156 -13.63 9.82 -9.52
C GLN A 156 -14.55 8.58 -9.54
N GLN A 157 -14.17 7.55 -10.27
CA GLN A 157 -14.95 6.30 -10.40
C GLN A 157 -14.32 5.16 -9.60
N ILE A 158 -13.19 5.40 -8.93
CA ILE A 158 -12.60 4.42 -8.03
C ILE A 158 -13.54 4.29 -6.84
N PRO A 159 -14.01 3.08 -6.46
CA PRO A 159 -14.97 2.87 -5.38
C PRO A 159 -14.74 3.72 -4.15
N SER A 160 -13.55 3.66 -3.53
CA SER A 160 -13.22 4.44 -2.34
C SER A 160 -13.31 5.96 -2.51
N ILE A 161 -13.15 6.46 -3.75
CA ILE A 161 -13.26 7.88 -4.11
C ILE A 161 -14.66 8.22 -4.60
N GLU A 162 -15.33 7.33 -5.34
CA GLU A 162 -16.73 7.43 -5.77
C GLU A 162 -17.66 7.51 -4.55
N THR A 163 -17.37 6.71 -3.53
CA THR A 163 -17.85 6.81 -2.15
C THR A 163 -17.65 8.23 -1.57
N LEU A 164 -16.41 8.74 -1.54
CA LEU A 164 -16.14 10.13 -1.11
C LEU A 164 -16.82 11.19 -2.01
N LEU A 165 -17.19 10.84 -3.24
CA LEU A 165 -17.93 11.67 -4.18
C LEU A 165 -19.45 11.52 -4.03
N GLY A 166 -19.91 10.46 -3.39
CA GLY A 166 -21.29 10.22 -2.95
C GLY A 166 -21.82 11.36 -2.06
N PHE A 167 -20.92 12.16 -1.49
CA PHE A 167 -21.17 13.50 -0.95
C PHE A 167 -21.59 14.55 -2.01
N GLY A 168 -22.03 14.15 -3.21
CA GLY A 168 -22.46 15.04 -4.29
C GLY A 168 -21.42 16.10 -4.69
N ALA A 169 -20.16 15.69 -4.75
CA ALA A 169 -18.99 16.54 -4.93
C ALA A 169 -18.87 17.16 -6.33
N GLY A 170 -19.66 18.22 -6.57
CA GLY A 170 -19.74 18.90 -7.86
C GLY A 170 -18.45 19.57 -8.35
N ARG A 171 -17.47 19.81 -7.46
CA ARG A 171 -16.18 20.44 -7.79
C ARG A 171 -14.98 19.50 -7.66
N PHE A 172 -15.21 18.20 -7.52
CA PHE A 172 -14.12 17.24 -7.36
C PHE A 172 -13.09 17.33 -8.49
N TYR A 173 -13.55 17.40 -9.75
CA TYR A 173 -12.65 17.51 -10.90
C TYR A 173 -11.74 18.75 -10.84
N GLU A 174 -12.25 19.87 -10.33
CA GLU A 174 -11.47 21.10 -10.12
C GLU A 174 -10.43 20.90 -9.00
N THR A 175 -10.83 20.23 -7.93
CA THR A 175 -9.97 19.96 -6.75
C THR A 175 -8.79 19.05 -7.10
N ILE A 176 -9.01 18.04 -7.94
CA ILE A 176 -7.99 17.07 -8.37
C ILE A 176 -7.50 17.32 -9.81
N ALA A 177 -7.68 18.53 -10.34
CA ALA A 177 -7.35 18.87 -11.72
C ALA A 177 -5.97 18.38 -12.21
N PRO A 178 -4.88 18.40 -11.40
CA PRO A 178 -3.56 17.90 -11.82
C PRO A 178 -3.53 16.42 -12.23
N VAL A 179 -4.50 15.62 -11.78
CA VAL A 179 -4.54 14.16 -11.97
C VAL A 179 -5.85 13.67 -12.59
N ALA A 180 -6.73 14.60 -12.95
CA ALA A 180 -8.10 14.29 -13.35
C ALA A 180 -8.20 13.51 -14.68
N ASP A 181 -7.21 13.67 -15.56
CA ASP A 181 -7.07 12.91 -16.80
C ASP A 181 -6.43 11.52 -16.61
N GLY A 182 -6.00 11.20 -15.39
CA GLY A 182 -5.44 9.90 -15.03
C GLY A 182 -6.46 8.78 -15.18
N LEU A 183 -5.99 7.64 -15.65
CA LEU A 183 -6.80 6.43 -15.82
C LEU A 183 -6.29 5.31 -14.91
N TYR A 184 -7.24 4.66 -14.25
CA TYR A 184 -7.01 3.72 -13.16
C TYR A 184 -7.80 2.44 -13.39
N THR A 185 -7.47 1.41 -12.61
CA THR A 185 -8.20 0.16 -12.57
C THR A 185 -8.38 -0.31 -11.13
N THR A 186 -9.22 -1.30 -10.89
CA THR A 186 -9.45 -1.83 -9.55
C THR A 186 -9.30 -3.35 -9.54
N LYS A 187 -8.60 -3.84 -8.52
CA LYS A 187 -8.38 -5.27 -8.26
C LYS A 187 -9.22 -5.71 -7.08
N ARG A 188 -9.94 -6.82 -7.22
CA ARG A 188 -10.67 -7.41 -6.10
C ARG A 188 -9.72 -8.08 -5.11
N TYR A 189 -9.97 -7.87 -3.83
CA TYR A 189 -9.46 -8.68 -2.73
C TYR A 189 -10.60 -9.13 -1.81
N GLU A 190 -10.31 -10.07 -0.91
CA GLU A 190 -11.29 -10.56 0.06
C GLU A 190 -10.96 -9.99 1.44
N GLY A 191 -11.85 -9.14 1.97
CA GLY A 191 -11.85 -8.74 3.36
C GLY A 191 -12.67 -9.73 4.20
N SER A 192 -12.53 -9.64 5.52
CA SER A 192 -13.18 -10.59 6.44
C SER A 192 -14.72 -10.59 6.45
N LEU A 193 -15.35 -9.53 5.96
CA LEU A 193 -16.82 -9.43 5.88
C LEU A 193 -17.33 -9.45 4.44
N GLN A 194 -16.57 -8.89 3.51
CA GLN A 194 -16.95 -8.77 2.11
C GLN A 194 -15.73 -8.66 1.21
N SER A 195 -15.94 -8.81 -0.10
CA SER A 195 -14.88 -8.48 -1.04
C SER A 195 -14.70 -6.97 -1.15
N GLU A 196 -13.51 -6.52 -1.47
CA GLU A 196 -13.19 -5.09 -1.57
C GLU A 196 -12.41 -4.84 -2.85
N ALA A 197 -12.31 -3.57 -3.25
CA ALA A 197 -11.59 -3.14 -4.44
C ALA A 197 -10.36 -2.31 -4.04
N PHE A 198 -9.20 -2.76 -4.50
CA PHE A 198 -7.94 -2.03 -4.40
C PHE A 198 -7.74 -1.18 -5.66
N ALA A 199 -7.45 0.11 -5.47
CA ALA A 199 -7.16 1.03 -6.56
C ALA A 199 -5.76 0.79 -7.13
N MET A 200 -5.65 0.73 -8.45
CA MET A 200 -4.40 0.50 -9.17
C MET A 200 -4.20 1.58 -10.24
N GLY A 201 -3.08 2.30 -10.16
CA GLY A 201 -2.70 3.26 -11.18
C GLY A 201 -1.80 4.38 -10.66
N PRO A 202 -1.55 5.41 -11.48
CA PRO A 202 -2.07 5.59 -12.84
C PRO A 202 -1.53 4.54 -13.83
N TRP A 203 -2.36 4.10 -14.77
CA TRP A 203 -2.01 3.05 -15.74
C TRP A 203 -1.25 3.58 -16.97
N GLN A 204 -1.53 4.82 -17.36
CA GLN A 204 -0.96 5.42 -18.58
C GLN A 204 0.39 6.09 -18.30
N PRO A 205 1.44 5.83 -19.11
CA PRO A 205 2.75 6.50 -18.95
C PRO A 205 2.73 8.02 -19.06
N ARG A 206 1.72 8.61 -19.70
CA ARG A 206 1.57 10.07 -19.82
C ARG A 206 1.13 10.74 -18.51
N THR A 207 0.52 10.00 -17.59
CA THR A 207 0.06 10.52 -16.30
C THR A 207 1.24 10.51 -15.35
N LYS A 208 1.75 11.68 -15.02
CA LYS A 208 2.88 11.84 -14.10
C LYS A 208 2.40 11.83 -12.65
N ILE A 209 3.17 11.18 -11.80
CA ILE A 209 2.96 11.13 -10.36
C ILE A 209 3.84 12.22 -9.74
N HIS A 210 3.23 13.14 -8.99
CA HIS A 210 3.92 14.16 -8.21
C HIS A 210 3.61 13.90 -6.73
N PRO A 211 4.45 13.15 -6.01
CA PRO A 211 4.08 12.65 -4.68
C PRO A 211 4.06 13.75 -3.61
N ILE A 212 4.63 14.92 -3.87
CA ILE A 212 4.73 16.01 -2.91
C ILE A 212 4.30 17.31 -3.59
N GLY A 213 3.46 18.11 -2.92
CA GLY A 213 3.10 19.46 -3.35
C GLY A 213 2.10 19.55 -4.51
N GLN A 214 1.48 18.44 -4.94
CA GLN A 214 0.69 18.40 -6.17
C GLN A 214 -0.53 19.34 -6.18
N LEU A 215 -1.12 19.62 -5.01
CA LEU A 215 -2.28 20.52 -4.88
C LEU A 215 -1.93 21.95 -4.45
N GLY A 216 -0.64 22.33 -4.44
CA GLY A 216 -0.22 23.67 -4.01
C GLY A 216 -0.85 24.80 -4.82
N GLU A 217 -1.11 24.58 -6.12
CA GLU A 217 -1.71 25.59 -7.00
C GLU A 217 -3.25 25.59 -6.98
N ILE A 218 -3.89 24.63 -6.31
CA ILE A 218 -5.34 24.50 -6.32
C ILE A 218 -5.94 25.24 -5.13
N ASP A 219 -6.65 26.34 -5.42
CA ASP A 219 -7.24 27.22 -4.41
C ASP A 219 -8.00 26.46 -3.33
N ASN A 220 -7.71 26.82 -2.07
CA ASN A 220 -8.45 26.30 -0.94
C ASN A 220 -9.79 27.03 -0.83
N VAL A 221 -10.86 26.37 -1.25
CA VAL A 221 -12.23 26.90 -1.16
C VAL A 221 -12.84 26.61 0.23
N THR A 222 -12.07 26.07 1.19
CA THR A 222 -12.60 25.65 2.48
C THR A 222 -12.62 26.77 3.50
N GLY A 223 -13.83 27.13 3.94
CA GLY A 223 -14.03 27.88 5.17
C GLY A 223 -15.31 28.70 5.19
N PRO A 224 -16.29 28.37 6.07
CA PRO A 224 -17.36 29.31 6.39
C PRO A 224 -16.88 30.48 7.26
N PHE A 225 -15.64 30.43 7.78
CA PHE A 225 -15.06 31.48 8.63
C PHE A 225 -13.85 32.15 7.97
N PRO A 226 -13.87 33.48 7.80
CA PRO A 226 -12.74 34.24 7.27
C PRO A 226 -11.41 34.06 8.01
N ASN A 227 -11.46 33.64 9.29
CA ASN A 227 -10.31 33.47 10.17
C ASN A 227 -10.09 32.02 10.68
N GLY A 228 -10.88 31.05 10.21
CA GLY A 228 -10.82 29.65 10.67
C GLY A 228 -11.31 29.43 12.10
N LEU A 229 -11.21 28.18 12.58
CA LEU A 229 -11.48 27.81 13.98
C LEU A 229 -10.15 27.67 14.77
N PRO A 230 -10.15 27.79 16.11
CA PRO A 230 -8.90 27.78 16.88
C PRO A 230 -8.03 26.53 16.67
N LEU A 231 -8.62 25.32 16.69
CA LEU A 231 -7.90 24.06 16.42
C LEU A 231 -8.08 23.56 14.97
N ARG A 232 -8.61 24.41 14.09
CA ARG A 232 -8.60 24.25 12.63
C ARG A 232 -8.35 25.62 11.98
N PRO A 233 -7.15 26.18 12.18
CA PRO A 233 -6.82 27.49 11.63
C PRO A 233 -6.73 27.43 10.10
N VAL A 234 -6.86 28.59 9.45
CA VAL A 234 -6.72 28.70 7.99
C VAL A 234 -5.26 28.44 7.58
N VAL A 235 -5.08 27.72 6.48
CA VAL A 235 -3.79 27.50 5.80
C VAL A 235 -3.23 28.86 5.35
N PRO A 236 -1.91 29.12 5.41
CA PRO A 236 -1.34 30.40 5.82
C PRO A 236 -1.95 31.68 5.24
N ASN A 237 -2.49 32.47 6.17
CA ASN A 237 -2.12 33.87 6.39
C ASN A 237 -1.67 34.10 7.85
N VAL A 238 -1.14 33.08 8.54
CA VAL A 238 -0.78 33.15 9.98
C VAL A 238 0.73 33.13 10.20
N PRO A 239 1.36 34.27 10.56
CA PRO A 239 2.76 34.31 11.00
C PRO A 239 2.94 33.46 12.28
N GLY A 240 3.91 32.54 12.29
CA GLY A 240 4.25 31.74 13.48
C GLY A 240 3.59 30.35 13.58
N ALA A 241 2.90 29.87 12.55
CA ALA A 241 2.27 28.54 12.52
C ALA A 241 3.26 27.34 12.47
N GLY A 242 4.55 27.57 12.69
CA GLY A 242 5.57 26.52 12.77
C GLY A 242 5.88 25.76 11.47
N LEU A 243 5.22 26.08 10.34
CA LEU A 243 5.42 25.41 9.04
C LEU A 243 6.30 26.20 8.05
N GLY A 244 6.79 27.39 8.41
CA GLY A 244 7.52 28.28 7.49
C GLY A 244 6.57 28.83 6.40
N GLY A 245 6.31 30.14 6.41
CA GLY A 245 5.24 30.76 5.62
C GLY A 245 5.28 30.59 4.09
N ASP A 246 6.33 29.98 3.54
CA ASP A 246 6.50 29.74 2.09
C ASP A 246 6.11 28.32 1.64
N PHE A 247 5.88 27.36 2.55
CA PHE A 247 5.69 25.94 2.17
C PHE A 247 4.23 25.49 2.10
N ALA A 248 3.40 25.84 3.08
CA ALA A 248 1.97 25.49 3.07
C ALA A 248 1.19 26.57 2.29
N HIS A 249 0.46 26.16 1.25
CA HIS A 249 -0.31 27.07 0.41
C HIS A 249 -1.48 26.33 -0.24
N ASN A 250 -2.62 27.02 -0.30
CA ASN A 250 -3.88 26.49 -0.77
C ASN A 250 -4.26 25.12 -0.16
N LEU A 251 -4.42 24.07 -0.98
CA LEU A 251 -4.77 22.71 -0.51
C LEU A 251 -3.55 21.89 -0.07
N TYR A 252 -2.32 22.38 -0.25
CA TYR A 252 -1.11 21.67 0.17
C TYR A 252 -0.69 22.08 1.59
N VAL A 253 -0.67 21.11 2.51
CA VAL A 253 -0.33 21.32 3.92
C VAL A 253 0.67 20.24 4.37
N PRO A 254 1.98 20.43 4.14
CA PRO A 254 2.98 19.42 4.45
C PRO A 254 3.23 19.26 5.94
N SER A 255 3.61 18.05 6.36
CA SER A 255 4.05 17.81 7.74
C SER A 255 5.45 18.32 8.02
N GLN A 256 5.74 18.63 9.29
CA GLN A 256 7.11 18.98 9.68
C GLN A 256 8.08 17.83 9.43
N ALA A 257 7.62 16.59 9.63
CA ALA A 257 8.41 15.39 9.38
C ALA A 257 8.71 15.21 7.88
N LEU A 258 7.75 15.54 7.01
CA LEU A 258 7.93 15.59 5.56
C LEU A 258 8.90 16.72 5.17
N LEU A 259 8.69 17.95 5.65
CA LEU A 259 9.56 19.09 5.34
C LEU A 259 11.01 18.85 5.76
N ALA A 260 11.23 18.17 6.89
CA ALA A 260 12.56 17.80 7.36
C ALA A 260 13.28 16.77 6.46
N ARG A 261 12.53 16.07 5.59
CA ARG A 261 13.01 14.96 4.75
C ARG A 261 12.64 15.10 3.28
N GLN A 262 12.07 16.22 2.85
CA GLN A 262 11.47 16.34 1.51
C GLN A 262 12.49 16.11 0.38
N ASP A 263 13.74 16.47 0.63
CA ASP A 263 14.84 16.31 -0.31
C ASP A 263 15.32 14.84 -0.41
N ASP A 264 14.91 13.98 0.54
CA ASP A 264 15.29 12.56 0.59
C ASP A 264 14.48 11.70 -0.41
N PHE A 265 13.36 12.21 -0.95
CA PHE A 265 12.30 11.40 -1.56
C PHE A 265 12.23 11.48 -3.10
N GLY A 266 13.24 12.05 -3.76
CA GLY A 266 13.25 12.28 -5.22
C GLY A 266 13.43 11.04 -6.11
N SER A 267 13.80 9.88 -5.54
CA SER A 267 14.30 8.71 -6.29
C SER A 267 13.24 7.64 -6.60
N PHE A 268 11.98 8.00 -6.81
CA PHE A 268 10.91 7.03 -7.09
C PHE A 268 10.78 6.73 -8.60
N ASP A 269 11.19 5.53 -9.00
CA ASP A 269 11.22 5.09 -10.41
C ASP A 269 9.83 4.71 -10.95
N GLN A 270 8.94 5.70 -11.13
CA GLN A 270 7.56 5.46 -11.62
C GLN A 270 7.17 6.33 -12.83
N ASN A 271 7.89 7.43 -13.09
CA ASN A 271 7.55 8.42 -14.13
C ASN A 271 8.31 8.20 -15.45
N PHE A 272 8.02 7.10 -16.15
CA PHE A 272 8.63 6.83 -17.46
C PHE A 272 7.74 7.25 -18.64
N THR A 273 8.34 7.80 -19.69
CA THR A 273 7.67 8.01 -20.98
C THR A 273 7.35 6.69 -21.68
N GLN A 274 6.34 6.70 -22.56
CA GLN A 274 6.03 5.52 -23.39
C GLN A 274 7.25 5.08 -24.22
N SER A 275 8.05 6.02 -24.75
CA SER A 275 9.25 5.69 -25.53
C SER A 275 10.32 5.03 -24.70
N GLN A 276 10.54 5.45 -23.45
CA GLN A 276 11.50 4.79 -22.56
C GLN A 276 11.12 3.32 -22.34
N LEU A 277 9.87 3.06 -21.95
CA LEU A 277 9.39 1.70 -21.74
C LEU A 277 9.39 0.85 -23.02
N GLN A 278 9.09 1.47 -24.16
CA GLN A 278 9.16 0.81 -25.45
C GLN A 278 10.57 0.31 -25.79
N TRP A 279 11.60 1.00 -25.33
CA TRP A 279 13.00 0.61 -25.46
C TRP A 279 13.55 -0.15 -24.23
N ASN A 280 12.67 -0.60 -23.33
CA ASN A 280 13.05 -1.22 -22.05
C ASN A 280 13.98 -0.37 -21.17
N ARG A 281 13.92 0.96 -21.32
CA ARG A 281 14.67 1.95 -20.52
C ARG A 281 13.87 2.32 -19.27
N GLY A 282 13.51 1.29 -18.49
CA GLY A 282 12.90 1.42 -17.16
C GLY A 282 13.93 1.75 -16.08
N ALA A 283 13.63 1.43 -14.81
CA ALA A 283 14.50 1.72 -13.68
C ALA A 283 15.89 1.07 -13.82
N SER A 284 15.93 -0.15 -14.35
CA SER A 284 17.16 -0.95 -14.51
C SER A 284 18.12 -0.43 -15.60
N GLN A 285 17.64 0.35 -16.57
CA GLN A 285 18.37 0.71 -17.80
C GLN A 285 18.34 2.20 -18.15
N GLU A 286 17.75 3.05 -17.31
CA GLU A 286 17.62 4.48 -17.60
C GLU A 286 18.97 5.17 -17.83
N GLN A 287 19.97 4.86 -17.01
CA GLN A 287 21.28 5.53 -17.04
C GLN A 287 22.16 5.05 -18.20
N THR A 288 22.17 3.75 -18.49
CA THR A 288 23.11 3.15 -19.45
C THR A 288 22.50 2.87 -20.80
N GLY A 289 21.17 3.01 -20.94
CA GLY A 289 20.45 2.69 -22.16
C GLY A 289 20.72 1.25 -22.59
N GLU A 290 21.18 1.07 -23.81
CA GLU A 290 21.45 -0.24 -24.40
C GLU A 290 22.77 -0.88 -23.94
N LEU A 291 23.61 -0.18 -23.17
CA LEU A 291 24.85 -0.76 -22.66
C LEU A 291 24.56 -1.70 -21.48
N LYS A 292 24.82 -3.00 -21.67
CA LYS A 292 24.67 -4.03 -20.63
C LYS A 292 25.96 -4.19 -19.84
N GLU A 293 27.05 -4.58 -20.51
CA GLU A 293 28.35 -4.81 -19.87
C GLU A 293 29.45 -4.10 -20.65
N ALA A 294 30.45 -3.59 -19.94
CA ALA A 294 31.65 -2.99 -20.51
C ALA A 294 32.76 -3.02 -19.46
N TYR A 295 33.75 -3.88 -19.64
CA TYR A 295 34.84 -4.03 -18.68
C TYR A 295 36.17 -4.36 -19.32
N LEU A 296 37.23 -4.08 -18.58
CA LEU A 296 38.59 -4.49 -18.87
C LEU A 296 38.98 -5.65 -17.97
N ASP A 297 39.50 -6.71 -18.57
CA ASP A 297 40.15 -7.81 -17.87
C ASP A 297 41.66 -7.63 -17.97
N ILE A 298 42.34 -7.77 -16.83
CA ILE A 298 43.77 -7.51 -16.68
C ILE A 298 44.40 -8.64 -15.87
N ASP A 299 45.35 -9.35 -16.48
CA ASP A 299 46.19 -10.34 -15.80
C ASP A 299 47.53 -9.74 -15.39
N MET A 300 47.96 -10.02 -14.16
CA MET A 300 49.22 -9.55 -13.57
C MET A 300 49.85 -10.63 -12.67
N LEU A 301 51.13 -10.44 -12.34
CA LEU A 301 51.87 -11.24 -11.35
C LEU A 301 51.94 -12.75 -11.68
N GLU A 302 52.31 -13.12 -12.90
CA GLU A 302 52.35 -14.50 -13.42
C GLU A 302 50.99 -15.18 -13.36
N GLY A 303 49.94 -14.45 -13.74
CA GLY A 303 48.54 -14.88 -13.66
C GLY A 303 48.01 -15.07 -12.23
N ARG A 304 48.73 -14.61 -11.20
CA ARG A 304 48.26 -14.71 -9.80
C ARG A 304 47.20 -13.67 -9.49
N LEU A 305 47.25 -12.50 -10.11
CA LEU A 305 46.29 -11.43 -9.88
C LEU A 305 45.50 -11.17 -11.16
N PHE A 306 44.20 -11.41 -11.09
CA PHE A 306 43.24 -11.05 -12.12
C PHE A 306 42.42 -9.84 -11.63
N LEU A 307 42.29 -8.82 -12.46
CA LEU A 307 41.45 -7.65 -12.19
C LEU A 307 40.42 -7.49 -13.30
N ARG A 308 39.16 -7.28 -12.92
CA ARG A 308 38.09 -6.88 -13.83
C ARG A 308 37.50 -5.54 -13.39
N LEU A 309 37.60 -4.53 -14.25
CA LEU A 309 37.18 -3.16 -13.96
C LEU A 309 36.15 -2.69 -15.00
N GLY A 310 34.96 -2.32 -14.57
CA GLY A 310 33.92 -1.78 -15.44
C GLY A 310 32.52 -2.26 -15.06
N ARG A 311 31.55 -2.08 -15.96
CA ARG A 311 30.17 -2.53 -15.78
C ARG A 311 30.06 -4.02 -16.07
N GLN A 312 29.71 -4.81 -15.06
CA GLN A 312 29.76 -6.28 -15.10
C GLN A 312 28.74 -6.89 -14.14
N THR A 313 28.51 -8.19 -14.30
CA THR A 313 27.85 -9.03 -13.30
C THR A 313 28.87 -9.82 -12.47
N ILE A 314 28.65 -9.93 -11.16
CA ILE A 314 29.48 -10.68 -10.21
C ILE A 314 28.60 -11.77 -9.59
N VAL A 315 28.95 -13.03 -9.83
CA VAL A 315 28.18 -14.20 -9.42
C VAL A 315 29.03 -15.08 -8.50
N TRP A 316 28.50 -15.37 -7.32
CA TRP A 316 29.12 -16.19 -6.26
C TRP A 316 28.32 -17.46 -5.94
N GLY A 317 27.01 -17.44 -6.14
CA GLY A 317 26.09 -18.55 -5.98
C GLY A 317 25.99 -19.42 -7.22
N LYS A 318 25.40 -20.60 -7.03
CA LYS A 318 25.26 -21.68 -8.02
C LYS A 318 23.80 -22.09 -8.27
N THR A 319 22.87 -21.49 -7.55
CA THR A 319 21.43 -21.70 -7.69
C THR A 319 20.89 -21.15 -9.01
N GLU A 320 19.88 -21.81 -9.58
CA GLU A 320 19.38 -21.48 -10.93
C GLU A 320 18.22 -20.46 -10.95
N LEU A 321 17.38 -20.44 -9.92
CA LEU A 321 16.13 -19.66 -9.90
C LEU A 321 16.05 -18.63 -8.77
N PHE A 322 16.57 -18.97 -7.59
CA PHE A 322 16.51 -18.09 -6.41
C PHE A 322 17.92 -17.93 -5.84
N PRO A 323 18.52 -16.74 -5.95
CA PRO A 323 19.84 -16.46 -5.40
C PRO A 323 19.78 -16.36 -3.88
N ILE A 324 20.69 -17.04 -3.16
CA ILE A 324 20.88 -16.79 -1.71
C ILE A 324 22.27 -16.28 -1.36
N VAL A 325 23.33 -16.75 -2.04
CA VAL A 325 24.72 -16.28 -1.87
C VAL A 325 25.06 -15.14 -2.84
N ASP A 326 24.38 -15.09 -3.99
CA ASP A 326 24.47 -13.98 -4.94
C ASP A 326 23.82 -12.73 -4.35
N GLN A 327 24.62 -11.73 -3.96
CA GLN A 327 24.13 -10.47 -3.37
C GLN A 327 24.64 -9.21 -4.09
N PHE A 328 25.49 -9.32 -5.12
CA PHE A 328 26.08 -8.15 -5.80
C PHE A 328 25.15 -7.45 -6.78
N ASN A 329 24.33 -8.21 -7.50
CA ASN A 329 23.57 -7.67 -8.63
C ASN A 329 22.08 -7.71 -8.31
N PRO A 330 21.37 -6.57 -8.47
CA PRO A 330 19.91 -6.55 -8.42
C PRO A 330 19.32 -7.17 -9.69
N TYR A 331 18.01 -7.38 -9.69
CA TYR A 331 17.27 -8.09 -10.73
C TYR A 331 16.16 -7.25 -11.34
N ASP A 332 15.96 -7.40 -12.65
CA ASP A 332 14.83 -6.86 -13.41
C ASP A 332 13.73 -7.92 -13.55
N PHE A 333 12.72 -7.81 -12.69
CA PHE A 333 11.55 -8.67 -12.67
C PHE A 333 10.47 -8.22 -13.66
N ALA A 334 10.60 -7.06 -14.30
CA ALA A 334 9.65 -6.55 -15.29
C ALA A 334 9.85 -7.15 -16.70
N LEU A 335 10.88 -7.99 -16.90
CA LEU A 335 11.18 -8.58 -18.22
C LEU A 335 10.22 -9.69 -18.66
N SER A 336 9.78 -10.54 -17.73
CA SER A 336 8.84 -11.66 -17.92
C SER A 336 8.32 -12.17 -16.56
N THR A 337 7.39 -13.13 -16.51
CA THR A 337 6.83 -13.61 -15.23
C THR A 337 7.84 -14.32 -14.31
N LEU A 338 8.75 -15.13 -14.88
CA LEU A 338 9.89 -15.74 -14.20
C LEU A 338 11.08 -15.72 -15.17
N PRO A 339 11.82 -14.60 -15.26
CA PRO A 339 12.98 -14.51 -16.14
C PRO A 339 14.11 -15.42 -15.66
N SER A 340 15.01 -15.80 -16.57
CA SER A 340 16.26 -16.48 -16.17
C SER A 340 17.12 -15.54 -15.33
N LEU A 341 17.92 -16.08 -14.41
CA LEU A 341 18.84 -15.25 -13.60
C LEU A 341 19.90 -14.56 -14.46
N GLU A 342 20.28 -15.14 -15.59
CA GLU A 342 21.24 -14.53 -16.51
C GLU A 342 20.66 -13.29 -17.20
N ASP A 343 19.41 -13.36 -17.65
CA ASP A 343 18.75 -12.25 -18.36
C ASP A 343 18.28 -11.14 -17.41
N SER A 344 17.90 -11.49 -16.18
CA SER A 344 17.34 -10.55 -15.20
C SER A 344 18.38 -9.80 -14.39
N ARG A 345 19.61 -10.30 -14.23
CA ARG A 345 20.65 -9.57 -13.50
C ARG A 345 20.92 -8.21 -14.14
N ILE A 346 20.95 -7.19 -13.31
CA ILE A 346 21.31 -5.82 -13.69
C ILE A 346 22.82 -5.67 -13.46
N PRO A 347 23.62 -5.48 -14.53
CA PRO A 347 25.05 -5.28 -14.39
C PRO A 347 25.35 -3.94 -13.71
N LEU A 348 26.41 -3.86 -12.90
CA LEU A 348 26.78 -2.65 -12.16
C LEU A 348 28.23 -2.26 -12.45
N TRP A 349 28.53 -0.96 -12.42
CA TRP A 349 29.92 -0.49 -12.41
C TRP A 349 30.61 -1.00 -11.15
N SER A 350 31.61 -1.86 -11.32
CA SER A 350 32.26 -2.53 -10.21
C SER A 350 33.72 -2.84 -10.50
N ALA A 351 34.47 -3.06 -9.42
CA ALA A 351 35.84 -3.54 -9.46
C ALA A 351 35.89 -4.92 -8.80
N ARG A 352 36.52 -5.87 -9.48
CA ARG A 352 36.70 -7.23 -9.01
C ARG A 352 38.16 -7.61 -9.10
N ALA A 353 38.71 -8.19 -8.04
CA ALA A 353 40.08 -8.65 -7.97
C ALA A 353 40.11 -10.10 -7.46
N ILE A 354 40.84 -10.97 -8.15
CA ILE A 354 41.05 -12.37 -7.74
C ILE A 354 42.55 -12.59 -7.60
N TYR A 355 42.96 -13.02 -6.40
CA TYR A 355 44.33 -13.40 -6.10
C TYR A 355 44.43 -14.90 -5.85
N SER A 356 45.20 -15.59 -6.70
CA SER A 356 45.46 -17.02 -6.60
C SER A 356 46.67 -17.30 -5.72
N LEU A 357 46.46 -18.07 -4.66
CA LEU A 357 47.50 -18.63 -3.80
C LEU A 357 47.97 -20.02 -4.30
N TYR A 358 47.40 -20.52 -5.40
CA TYR A 358 47.57 -21.87 -5.92
C TYR A 358 47.31 -22.92 -4.82
N ASP A 359 48.23 -23.85 -4.62
CA ASP A 359 48.12 -24.91 -3.63
C ASP A 359 48.76 -24.49 -2.30
N VAL A 360 47.98 -24.54 -1.21
CA VAL A 360 48.45 -24.24 0.15
C VAL A 360 48.29 -25.48 1.02
N GLY A 361 49.36 -26.27 1.13
CA GLY A 361 49.36 -27.52 1.89
C GLY A 361 48.33 -28.53 1.33
N PRO A 362 47.34 -29.00 2.12
CA PRO A 362 46.30 -29.91 1.65
C PRO A 362 45.21 -29.23 0.80
N LEU A 363 45.15 -27.90 0.79
CA LEU A 363 44.15 -27.13 0.05
C LEU A 363 44.64 -26.86 -1.38
N LYS A 364 43.78 -27.11 -2.36
CA LYS A 364 44.03 -26.90 -3.78
C LYS A 364 43.26 -25.68 -4.29
N ASP A 365 43.80 -25.02 -5.31
CA ASP A 365 43.17 -23.88 -5.99
C ASP A 365 42.66 -22.79 -5.02
N VAL A 366 43.46 -22.44 -4.01
CA VAL A 366 43.08 -21.41 -3.04
C VAL A 366 43.07 -20.04 -3.71
N ARG A 367 41.91 -19.38 -3.70
CA ARG A 367 41.70 -18.06 -4.32
C ARG A 367 41.00 -17.13 -3.35
N ILE A 368 41.49 -15.90 -3.28
CA ILE A 368 40.83 -14.80 -2.58
C ILE A 368 40.26 -13.88 -3.65
N GLU A 369 38.98 -13.59 -3.59
CA GLU A 369 38.28 -12.66 -4.45
C GLU A 369 37.74 -11.50 -3.62
N VAL A 370 37.87 -10.28 -4.14
CA VAL A 370 37.29 -9.07 -3.56
C VAL A 370 36.50 -8.36 -4.65
N GLY A 371 35.27 -7.98 -4.35
CA GLY A 371 34.41 -7.21 -5.24
C GLY A 371 33.93 -5.95 -4.55
N ALA A 372 33.91 -4.83 -5.26
CA ALA A 372 33.33 -3.57 -4.80
C ALA A 372 32.42 -2.99 -5.87
N ILE A 373 31.22 -2.59 -5.46
CA ILE A 373 30.27 -1.88 -6.33
C ILE A 373 30.66 -0.40 -6.31
N LEU A 374 30.99 0.12 -7.48
CA LEU A 374 31.40 1.49 -7.74
C LEU A 374 30.35 2.20 -8.62
N ASP A 375 29.09 1.85 -8.40
CA ASP A 375 27.92 2.40 -9.08
C ASP A 375 27.05 3.17 -8.07
N ARG A 376 26.06 3.90 -8.58
CA ARG A 376 24.96 4.36 -7.73
C ARG A 376 24.16 3.17 -7.22
N PHE A 377 23.52 3.29 -6.06
CA PHE A 377 22.66 2.21 -5.55
C PHE A 377 21.52 1.92 -6.53
N GLN A 378 21.37 0.66 -6.89
CA GLN A 378 20.37 0.19 -7.84
C GLN A 378 19.48 -0.87 -7.15
N PRO A 379 18.19 -0.61 -6.95
CA PRO A 379 17.28 -1.62 -6.41
C PRO A 379 16.80 -2.60 -7.48
N ASN A 380 16.13 -3.65 -7.04
CA ASN A 380 15.38 -4.54 -7.93
C ASN A 380 14.34 -3.76 -8.75
N ASP A 381 14.32 -3.95 -10.06
CA ASP A 381 13.32 -3.35 -10.95
C ASP A 381 12.07 -4.25 -10.99
N VAL A 382 11.04 -3.84 -10.25
CA VAL A 382 9.74 -4.51 -10.22
C VAL A 382 8.76 -3.97 -11.28
N GLY A 383 9.23 -3.03 -12.11
CA GLY A 383 8.44 -2.31 -13.12
C GLY A 383 7.58 -1.19 -12.52
N LYS A 384 6.69 -0.66 -13.36
CA LYS A 384 5.66 0.32 -12.96
C LYS A 384 4.25 -0.16 -13.25
N CYS A 385 3.25 0.48 -12.67
CA CYS A 385 1.86 0.19 -13.02
C CYS A 385 1.57 0.39 -14.52
N GLY A 386 0.86 -0.56 -15.13
CA GLY A 386 0.58 -0.56 -16.56
C GLY A 386 1.70 -1.14 -17.42
N GLU A 387 2.75 -1.73 -16.82
CA GLU A 387 3.61 -2.68 -17.51
C GLU A 387 3.04 -4.10 -17.46
N PRO A 388 3.26 -4.93 -18.49
CA PRO A 388 2.66 -6.27 -18.57
C PRO A 388 3.10 -7.22 -17.46
N TYR A 389 4.35 -7.11 -17.02
CA TYR A 389 4.97 -8.02 -16.04
C TYR A 389 5.18 -7.38 -14.67
N ALA A 390 4.91 -6.10 -14.49
CA ALA A 390 4.92 -5.50 -13.16
C ALA A 390 3.86 -6.17 -12.29
N VAL A 391 4.26 -6.80 -11.17
CA VAL A 391 3.32 -7.43 -10.22
C VAL A 391 2.29 -6.39 -9.83
N TRP A 392 1.01 -6.77 -9.75
CA TRP A 392 -0.05 -5.78 -9.55
C TRP A 392 0.12 -4.99 -8.24
N LEU A 393 0.79 -5.54 -7.23
CA LEU A 393 1.19 -4.85 -5.99
C LEU A 393 2.02 -3.57 -6.25
N VAL A 394 2.79 -3.53 -7.34
CA VAL A 394 3.52 -2.34 -7.80
C VAL A 394 2.56 -1.20 -8.14
N CYS A 395 1.36 -1.51 -8.65
CA CYS A 395 0.32 -0.50 -8.83
C CYS A 395 -0.15 0.13 -7.52
N GLY A 396 0.03 -0.57 -6.39
CA GLY A 396 -0.17 -0.01 -5.06
C GLY A 396 0.88 1.02 -4.66
N LYS A 397 2.16 0.80 -5.03
CA LYS A 397 3.22 1.81 -4.88
C LYS A 397 2.89 3.06 -5.69
N SER A 398 2.53 2.90 -6.97
CA SER A 398 2.17 4.02 -7.84
C SER A 398 0.97 4.81 -7.29
N PHE A 399 -0.07 4.09 -6.83
CA PHE A 399 -1.26 4.73 -6.26
C PHE A 399 -0.97 5.40 -4.92
N GLY A 400 -0.14 4.79 -4.06
CA GLY A 400 0.26 5.36 -2.78
C GLY A 400 1.07 6.65 -2.91
N LEU A 401 1.95 6.72 -3.92
CA LEU A 401 2.72 7.93 -4.25
C LEU A 401 1.80 9.07 -4.75
N LEU A 402 0.87 8.72 -5.64
CA LEU A 402 -0.13 9.66 -6.12
C LEU A 402 -1.05 10.15 -4.99
N ALA A 403 -1.57 9.23 -4.18
CA ALA A 403 -2.46 9.52 -3.07
C ALA A 403 -1.81 10.47 -2.07
N HIS A 404 -0.50 10.35 -1.83
CA HIS A 404 0.22 11.29 -0.98
C HIS A 404 0.26 12.70 -1.55
N GLY A 405 0.53 12.86 -2.85
CA GLY A 405 0.53 14.17 -3.51
C GLY A 405 -0.82 14.90 -3.42
N ILE A 406 -1.91 14.15 -3.44
CA ILE A 406 -3.28 14.67 -3.38
C ILE A 406 -3.73 14.87 -1.94
N PHE A 407 -3.62 13.85 -1.09
CA PHE A 407 -4.27 13.79 0.22
C PHE A 407 -3.33 14.04 1.41
N GLY A 408 -2.00 14.06 1.19
CA GLY A 408 -1.02 14.21 2.28
C GLY A 408 -0.87 12.96 3.16
N LEU A 409 -1.26 11.79 2.64
CA LEU A 409 -1.17 10.48 3.30
C LEU A 409 -0.80 9.40 2.29
N GLY A 410 -0.10 8.35 2.73
CA GLY A 410 0.40 7.30 1.84
C GLY A 410 1.92 7.33 1.70
N LEU A 411 2.42 7.12 0.49
CA LEU A 411 3.86 7.06 0.23
C LEU A 411 4.37 8.44 -0.21
N ALA A 412 5.22 9.08 0.58
CA ALA A 412 5.85 10.35 0.22
C ALA A 412 6.92 10.20 -0.88
N GLY A 413 7.54 9.02 -0.95
CA GLY A 413 8.59 8.72 -1.93
C GLY A 413 9.44 7.52 -1.53
N GLU A 414 10.66 7.50 -2.07
CA GLU A 414 11.65 6.46 -1.87
C GLU A 414 12.99 7.13 -1.53
N GLN A 415 13.61 6.72 -0.42
CA GLN A 415 14.93 7.17 0.00
C GLN A 415 15.95 6.08 -0.31
N ARG A 416 16.84 6.37 -1.25
CA ARG A 416 17.98 5.52 -1.58
C ARG A 416 19.19 5.87 -0.72
N PRO A 417 20.11 4.91 -0.49
CA PRO A 417 21.42 5.22 0.06
C PRO A 417 22.12 6.30 -0.77
N ALA A 418 22.97 7.10 -0.11
CA ALA A 418 23.83 8.05 -0.81
C ALA A 418 24.81 7.29 -1.72
N ASP A 419 25.22 7.94 -2.81
CA ASP A 419 26.24 7.37 -3.70
C ASP A 419 27.59 7.27 -2.97
N PHE A 420 28.37 6.21 -3.24
CA PHE A 420 29.62 5.93 -2.52
C PHE A 420 30.67 7.07 -2.62
N TYR A 421 30.62 7.86 -3.70
CA TYR A 421 31.53 9.00 -3.92
C TYR A 421 31.11 10.27 -3.18
N ASP A 422 29.86 10.35 -2.73
CA ASP A 422 29.35 11.43 -1.87
C ASP A 422 29.45 11.04 -0.40
N ASP A 423 29.14 9.79 -0.06
CA ASP A 423 29.29 9.20 1.27
C ASP A 423 29.74 7.73 1.18
N LEU A 424 30.86 7.40 1.85
CA LEU A 424 31.39 6.04 1.92
C LEU A 424 30.42 5.03 2.56
N SER A 425 29.40 5.50 3.29
CA SER A 425 28.33 4.62 3.78
C SER A 425 27.56 3.93 2.65
N GLY A 426 27.51 4.54 1.46
CA GLY A 426 26.94 3.97 0.24
C GLY A 426 27.76 2.88 -0.44
N LEU A 427 29.03 2.69 -0.06
CA LEU A 427 29.88 1.65 -0.66
C LEU A 427 29.38 0.25 -0.28
N GLU A 428 29.26 -0.61 -1.28
CA GLU A 428 28.96 -2.03 -1.13
C GLU A 428 30.16 -2.86 -1.55
N ILE A 429 30.58 -3.78 -0.69
CA ILE A 429 31.81 -4.54 -0.84
C ILE A 429 31.64 -5.95 -0.34
N GLY A 430 32.32 -6.90 -0.96
CA GLY A 430 32.39 -8.26 -0.47
C GLY A 430 33.75 -8.91 -0.70
N ALA A 431 34.04 -9.91 0.11
CA ALA A 431 35.17 -10.80 -0.07
C ALA A 431 34.71 -12.26 -0.14
N ARG A 432 35.41 -13.06 -0.94
CA ARG A 432 35.24 -14.50 -1.06
C ARG A 432 36.58 -15.20 -0.95
N ILE A 433 36.63 -16.30 -0.24
CA ILE A 433 37.73 -17.25 -0.32
C ILE A 433 37.20 -18.59 -0.81
N GLU A 434 37.81 -19.12 -1.85
CA GLU A 434 37.46 -20.40 -2.46
C GLU A 434 38.66 -21.35 -2.35
N TRP A 435 38.41 -22.61 -2.05
CA TRP A 435 39.43 -23.64 -2.03
C TRP A 435 38.81 -25.01 -2.30
N ARG A 436 39.67 -25.97 -2.64
CA ARG A 436 39.29 -27.36 -2.84
C ARG A 436 40.03 -28.25 -1.87
N TRP A 437 39.34 -29.25 -1.33
CA TRP A 437 39.92 -30.27 -0.49
C TRP A 437 39.37 -31.65 -0.89
N GLU A 438 40.25 -32.49 -1.41
CA GLU A 438 39.88 -33.75 -2.07
C GLU A 438 38.82 -33.53 -3.16
N ARG A 439 37.63 -34.10 -2.98
CA ARG A 439 36.49 -33.99 -3.92
C ARG A 439 35.57 -32.81 -3.65
N PHE A 440 35.76 -32.10 -2.53
CA PHE A 440 34.91 -30.99 -2.12
C PHE A 440 35.50 -29.68 -2.63
N SER A 441 34.63 -28.83 -3.17
CA SER A 441 34.89 -27.41 -3.42
C SER A 441 34.18 -26.61 -2.33
N PHE A 442 34.83 -25.62 -1.74
CA PHE A 442 34.25 -24.77 -0.73
C PHE A 442 34.41 -23.31 -1.11
N ALA A 443 33.45 -22.48 -0.76
CA ALA A 443 33.63 -21.04 -0.69
C ALA A 443 33.06 -20.48 0.60
N LEU A 444 33.76 -19.49 1.16
CA LEU A 444 33.26 -18.63 2.22
C LEU A 444 33.18 -17.21 1.64
N THR A 445 32.01 -16.60 1.75
CA THR A 445 31.69 -15.28 1.20
C THR A 445 31.21 -14.39 2.33
N ASP A 446 31.59 -13.11 2.31
CA ASP A 446 31.07 -12.09 3.20
C ASP A 446 30.77 -10.85 2.36
N PHE A 447 29.51 -10.44 2.33
CA PHE A 447 29.04 -9.28 1.59
C PHE A 447 28.45 -8.24 2.55
N TRP A 448 28.91 -7.00 2.45
CA TRP A 448 28.39 -5.86 3.17
C TRP A 448 27.79 -4.86 2.18
N GLY A 449 26.47 -4.82 2.13
CA GLY A 449 25.71 -4.02 1.16
C GLY A 449 24.27 -3.79 1.62
N TYR A 450 23.45 -3.24 0.76
CA TYR A 450 22.05 -2.96 1.02
C TYR A 450 21.15 -4.11 0.54
N SER A 451 20.00 -4.30 1.18
CA SER A 451 18.93 -5.12 0.60
C SER A 451 18.43 -4.45 -0.68
N ASP A 452 18.27 -5.20 -1.77
CA ASP A 452 17.72 -4.69 -3.03
C ASP A 452 16.20 -4.48 -3.00
N PHE A 453 15.51 -5.05 -2.01
CA PHE A 453 14.10 -4.80 -1.73
C PHE A 453 13.95 -3.76 -0.61
N PRO A 454 13.05 -2.77 -0.77
CA PRO A 454 12.80 -1.79 0.26
C PRO A 454 11.87 -2.34 1.35
N TYR A 455 11.95 -1.75 2.54
CA TYR A 455 10.90 -1.83 3.56
C TYR A 455 10.13 -0.51 3.63
N LEU A 456 8.91 -0.57 4.15
CA LEU A 456 8.10 0.62 4.40
C LEU A 456 8.47 1.22 5.74
N ASP A 457 9.00 2.45 5.73
CA ASP A 457 9.27 3.25 6.92
C ASP A 457 8.15 4.27 7.13
N ARG A 458 7.36 4.11 8.20
CA ARG A 458 6.30 5.06 8.56
C ARG A 458 6.89 6.12 9.47
N PHE A 459 6.99 7.34 8.96
CA PHE A 459 7.71 8.41 9.65
C PHE A 459 6.80 9.48 10.25
N GLN A 460 5.52 9.50 9.87
CA GLN A 460 4.51 10.37 10.44
C GLN A 460 3.19 9.61 10.58
N GLU A 461 2.52 9.79 11.72
CA GLU A 461 1.18 9.28 11.97
C GLU A 461 0.21 10.44 12.20
N TYR A 462 -1.02 10.19 11.80
CA TYR A 462 -2.19 11.00 12.06
C TYR A 462 -3.11 10.18 12.96
N ALA A 463 -3.53 10.74 14.08
CA ALA A 463 -4.50 10.13 14.97
C ALA A 463 -5.20 11.23 15.79
N ARG A 464 -6.52 11.11 15.99
CA ARG A 464 -7.21 11.88 17.03
C ARG A 464 -6.90 11.24 18.39
N ARG A 465 -6.37 12.00 19.35
CA ARG A 465 -6.12 11.53 20.71
C ARG A 465 -6.72 12.46 21.75
N VAL A 466 -7.04 11.91 22.91
CA VAL A 466 -7.68 12.64 24.02
C VAL A 466 -6.92 12.30 25.30
N TYR A 467 -6.62 13.31 26.10
CA TYR A 467 -5.91 13.13 27.36
C TYR A 467 -6.79 12.44 28.39
N LEU A 468 -6.22 11.43 29.03
CA LEU A 468 -6.78 10.69 30.15
C LEU A 468 -5.68 10.51 31.19
N ASN A 469 -5.99 10.84 32.45
CA ASN A 469 -5.09 10.62 33.59
C ASN A 469 -5.62 9.50 34.49
N PRO A 470 -5.13 8.26 34.33
CA PRO A 470 -5.59 7.12 35.14
C PRO A 470 -5.22 7.25 36.63
N ALA A 471 -4.12 7.96 36.93
CA ALA A 471 -3.61 8.12 38.29
C ALA A 471 -4.31 9.24 39.06
N ASN A 472 -4.84 10.24 38.35
CA ASN A 472 -5.67 11.29 38.91
C ASN A 472 -6.95 11.46 38.08
N PRO A 473 -7.99 10.68 38.40
CA PRO A 473 -9.34 10.83 37.82
C PRO A 473 -9.95 12.22 37.95
N ARG A 474 -9.37 13.11 38.77
CA ARG A 474 -9.85 14.49 39.00
C ARG A 474 -9.15 15.53 38.12
N ASP A 475 -8.37 15.09 37.15
CA ASP A 475 -7.62 15.97 36.28
C ASP A 475 -8.58 16.79 35.38
N PRO A 476 -8.61 18.13 35.48
CA PRO A 476 -9.48 18.97 34.66
C PRO A 476 -9.14 18.95 33.17
N ASP A 477 -7.97 18.42 32.80
CA ASP A 477 -7.57 18.26 31.40
C ASP A 477 -8.07 16.93 30.79
N ASN A 478 -8.71 16.04 31.56
CA ASN A 478 -9.35 14.83 31.02
C ASN A 478 -10.38 15.21 29.94
N GLY A 479 -10.27 14.63 28.74
CA GLY A 479 -11.10 14.98 27.60
C GLY A 479 -10.48 16.02 26.65
N ARG A 480 -9.33 16.61 27.00
CA ARG A 480 -8.66 17.62 26.19
C ARG A 480 -7.92 16.99 24.99
N PRO A 481 -7.95 17.61 23.80
CA PRO A 481 -7.30 17.06 22.61
C PRO A 481 -5.78 17.01 22.76
N LEU A 482 -5.21 15.90 22.30
CA LEU A 482 -3.78 15.66 22.23
C LEU A 482 -3.34 15.53 20.77
N ASP A 483 -2.08 15.86 20.52
CA ASP A 483 -1.38 15.45 19.31
C ASP A 483 -1.00 13.97 19.35
N VAL A 484 -0.38 13.49 18.26
CA VAL A 484 0.07 12.10 18.12
C VAL A 484 1.20 11.72 19.10
N ASP A 485 1.90 12.69 19.68
CA ASP A 485 2.95 12.47 20.68
C ASP A 485 2.41 12.51 22.11
N GLY A 486 1.10 12.77 22.29
CA GLY A 486 0.45 12.88 23.58
C GLY A 486 0.56 14.25 24.26
N SER A 487 0.96 15.30 23.52
CA SER A 487 1.01 16.68 24.01
C SER A 487 -0.29 17.43 23.73
N PHE A 488 -0.67 18.38 24.58
CA PHE A 488 -1.92 19.14 24.37
C PHE A 488 -1.92 19.94 23.08
N LEU A 489 -3.00 19.81 22.33
CA LEU A 489 -3.25 20.63 21.16
C LEU A 489 -3.71 22.03 21.59
N THR A 490 -3.19 23.04 20.90
CA THR A 490 -3.46 24.46 21.14
C THR A 490 -3.61 25.17 19.80
N PRO A 491 -4.27 26.34 19.76
CA PRO A 491 -4.40 27.07 18.50
C PRO A 491 -3.07 27.44 17.83
N GLY A 492 -1.99 27.57 18.62
CA GLY A 492 -0.66 27.90 18.10
C GLY A 492 0.09 26.72 17.48
N ASN A 493 -0.23 25.48 17.82
CA ASN A 493 0.46 24.28 17.33
C ASN A 493 -0.43 23.33 16.52
N ALA A 494 -1.76 23.55 16.48
CA ALA A 494 -2.71 22.65 15.84
C ALA A 494 -2.37 22.32 14.38
N LEU A 495 -2.03 23.33 13.59
CA LEU A 495 -1.69 23.15 12.18
C LEU A 495 -0.37 22.39 11.97
N ALA A 496 0.65 22.68 12.79
CA ALA A 496 1.95 22.03 12.71
C ALA A 496 1.89 20.55 13.13
N LYS A 497 0.97 20.20 14.03
CA LYS A 497 0.83 18.85 14.61
C LYS A 497 -0.18 17.96 13.87
N HIS A 498 -1.13 18.52 13.13
CA HIS A 498 -2.08 17.76 12.28
C HIS A 498 -2.18 18.26 10.82
N PRO A 499 -1.05 18.40 10.10
CA PRO A 499 -1.02 18.95 8.76
C PRO A 499 -1.65 18.02 7.71
N GLY A 500 -1.37 16.71 7.74
CA GLY A 500 -2.01 15.76 6.82
C GLY A 500 -3.51 15.59 7.06
N ASN A 501 -3.96 15.58 8.32
CA ASN A 501 -5.39 15.64 8.66
C ASN A 501 -6.02 16.87 7.99
N ARG A 502 -5.34 18.03 8.08
CA ARG A 502 -5.83 19.30 7.55
C ARG A 502 -5.94 19.26 6.03
N GLN A 503 -4.91 18.77 5.32
CA GLN A 503 -4.93 18.64 3.86
C GLN A 503 -6.06 17.71 3.41
N LEU A 504 -6.15 16.49 3.96
CA LEU A 504 -7.21 15.55 3.56
C LEU A 504 -8.60 16.13 3.82
N PHE A 505 -8.82 16.74 4.99
CA PHE A 505 -10.10 17.41 5.29
C PHE A 505 -10.40 18.52 4.27
N ASP A 506 -9.41 19.33 3.92
CA ASP A 506 -9.59 20.42 2.97
C ASP A 506 -9.88 19.93 1.54
N VAL A 507 -9.24 18.84 1.11
CA VAL A 507 -9.52 18.21 -0.18
C VAL A 507 -10.95 17.68 -0.24
N VAL A 508 -11.41 16.98 0.81
CA VAL A 508 -12.80 16.46 0.87
C VAL A 508 -13.80 17.63 0.95
N CYS A 509 -13.51 18.65 1.74
CA CYS A 509 -14.37 19.83 1.88
C CYS A 509 -14.43 20.65 0.58
N ALA A 510 -13.30 20.91 -0.10
CA ALA A 510 -13.29 21.61 -1.39
C ALA A 510 -14.07 20.83 -2.48
N SER A 511 -13.93 19.50 -2.49
CA SER A 511 -14.65 18.64 -3.43
C SER A 511 -16.17 18.72 -3.26
N THR A 512 -16.64 18.87 -2.02
CA THR A 512 -18.07 18.86 -1.64
C THR A 512 -18.71 20.24 -1.55
N ALA A 513 -17.98 21.30 -1.92
CA ALA A 513 -18.52 22.65 -1.98
C ALA A 513 -19.69 22.74 -2.97
N GLY A 514 -20.80 23.33 -2.53
CA GLY A 514 -22.03 23.48 -3.33
C GLY A 514 -23.09 22.41 -3.10
N LEU A 515 -22.78 21.29 -2.43
CA LEU A 515 -23.81 20.29 -2.10
C LEU A 515 -24.90 20.87 -1.19
N ALA A 516 -24.49 21.68 -0.21
CA ALA A 516 -25.39 22.24 0.78
C ALA A 516 -26.43 23.21 0.17
N GLU A 517 -26.26 23.65 -1.08
CA GLU A 517 -27.26 24.40 -1.86
C GLU A 517 -28.61 23.66 -1.91
N GLN A 518 -28.57 22.32 -1.92
CA GLN A 518 -29.77 21.48 -1.95
C GLN A 518 -30.59 21.56 -0.67
N ILE A 519 -29.95 21.88 0.46
CA ILE A 519 -30.64 22.13 1.73
C ILE A 519 -31.15 23.57 1.68
N LEU A 520 -30.25 24.53 1.41
CA LEU A 520 -30.58 25.95 1.25
C LEU A 520 -29.66 26.64 0.23
N PRO A 521 -30.21 27.46 -0.68
CA PRO A 521 -29.43 28.15 -1.69
C PRO A 521 -28.28 29.02 -1.16
N GLN A 522 -28.42 29.55 0.06
CA GLN A 522 -27.41 30.39 0.71
C GLN A 522 -26.13 29.64 1.03
N LEU A 523 -26.15 28.31 1.10
CA LEU A 523 -25.02 27.45 1.46
C LEU A 523 -24.20 27.01 0.24
N ALA A 524 -24.44 27.57 -0.96
CA ALA A 524 -23.80 27.15 -2.20
C ALA A 524 -22.26 27.25 -2.22
N ASN A 525 -21.66 28.06 -1.34
CA ASN A 525 -20.20 28.18 -1.23
C ASN A 525 -19.62 27.42 -0.02
N ASP A 526 -20.47 26.85 0.83
CA ASP A 526 -20.02 26.07 1.98
C ASP A 526 -19.80 24.61 1.58
N CYS A 527 -18.77 23.99 2.15
CA CYS A 527 -18.62 22.55 2.04
C CYS A 527 -19.58 21.82 2.97
N PHE A 528 -20.00 20.64 2.55
CA PHE A 528 -20.96 19.85 3.30
C PHE A 528 -20.48 19.50 4.71
N LEU A 529 -19.20 19.11 4.88
CA LEU A 529 -18.62 18.81 6.20
C LEU A 529 -18.46 20.05 7.11
N GLY A 530 -18.51 21.24 6.52
CA GLY A 530 -18.49 22.53 7.23
C GLY A 530 -19.88 23.03 7.62
N LEU A 531 -20.96 22.35 7.21
CA LEU A 531 -22.34 22.79 7.46
C LEU A 531 -22.61 23.05 8.94
N LEU A 532 -22.20 22.13 9.82
CA LEU A 532 -22.43 22.25 11.26
C LEU A 532 -21.69 23.43 11.91
N ASN A 533 -20.73 24.04 11.21
CA ASN A 533 -19.99 25.21 11.63
C ASN A 533 -20.15 26.40 10.66
N SER A 534 -21.20 26.42 9.83
CA SER A 534 -21.43 27.52 8.89
C SER A 534 -21.96 28.79 9.57
N ASN A 535 -21.37 29.95 9.28
CA ASN A 535 -21.86 31.23 9.81
C ASN A 535 -23.02 31.84 8.99
N ILE A 536 -23.50 31.13 7.96
CA ILE A 536 -24.54 31.62 7.06
C ILE A 536 -25.89 31.66 7.77
N GLY A 537 -26.64 32.74 7.53
CA GLY A 537 -27.97 32.94 8.06
C GLY A 537 -29.03 32.12 7.31
N ILE A 538 -29.70 31.21 8.00
CA ILE A 538 -30.74 30.32 7.45
C ILE A 538 -32.14 30.94 7.58
N PHE A 539 -32.37 31.71 8.65
CA PHE A 539 -33.66 32.34 8.98
C PHE A 539 -33.45 33.79 9.43
N GLY A 540 -33.20 34.68 8.47
CA GLY A 540 -32.86 36.07 8.80
C GLY A 540 -31.48 36.15 9.47
N ALA A 541 -31.45 36.39 10.79
CA ALA A 541 -30.20 36.56 11.55
C ALA A 541 -29.71 35.28 12.28
N LEU A 542 -30.46 34.16 12.21
CA LEU A 542 -30.06 32.89 12.83
C LEU A 542 -29.06 32.13 11.95
N THR A 543 -27.87 31.85 12.50
CA THR A 543 -26.81 31.08 11.81
C THR A 543 -27.07 29.58 11.82
N VAL A 544 -26.30 28.81 11.04
CA VAL A 544 -26.42 27.33 10.99
C VAL A 544 -26.25 26.65 12.36
N PRO A 545 -25.19 26.91 13.14
CA PRO A 545 -25.05 26.39 14.50
C PRO A 545 -26.23 26.72 15.41
N GLN A 546 -26.79 27.93 15.30
CA GLN A 546 -27.89 28.38 16.15
C GLN A 546 -29.22 27.68 15.81
N ALA A 547 -29.38 27.22 14.57
CA ALA A 547 -30.53 26.44 14.14
C ALA A 547 -30.35 24.95 14.43
N LEU A 548 -29.17 24.39 14.10
CA LEU A 548 -28.89 22.95 14.22
C LEU A 548 -28.54 22.51 15.64
N GLY A 549 -28.02 23.38 16.50
CA GLY A 549 -27.78 23.06 17.91
C GLY A 549 -29.05 22.56 18.62
N PRO A 550 -30.17 23.32 18.58
CA PRO A 550 -31.47 22.85 19.04
C PRO A 550 -31.97 21.54 18.40
N THR A 551 -31.69 21.33 17.11
CA THR A 551 -32.06 20.12 16.35
C THR A 551 -31.30 18.90 16.85
N LEU A 552 -29.98 19.01 17.04
CA LEU A 552 -29.17 17.93 17.59
C LEU A 552 -29.45 17.69 19.09
N ALA A 553 -29.82 18.74 19.82
CA ALA A 553 -30.35 18.64 21.18
C ALA A 553 -31.76 18.01 21.24
N GLY A 554 -32.43 17.86 20.10
CA GLY A 554 -33.74 17.21 19.96
C GLY A 554 -34.89 17.92 20.66
N ASN A 555 -34.80 19.24 20.88
CA ASN A 555 -35.85 20.00 21.55
C ASN A 555 -36.99 20.39 20.58
N ALA A 556 -38.10 20.94 21.10
CA ALA A 556 -39.27 21.29 20.29
C ALA A 556 -38.98 22.31 19.17
N PHE A 557 -38.06 23.26 19.40
CA PHE A 557 -37.62 24.17 18.35
C PHE A 557 -36.72 23.49 17.34
N GLY A 558 -35.87 22.55 17.77
CA GLY A 558 -35.09 21.68 16.91
C GLY A 558 -35.95 20.85 15.96
N GLN A 559 -37.05 20.28 16.47
CA GLN A 559 -38.04 19.57 15.65
C GLN A 559 -38.74 20.52 14.68
N PHE A 560 -39.11 21.72 15.10
CA PHE A 560 -39.66 22.74 14.20
C PHE A 560 -38.68 23.10 13.07
N ILE A 561 -37.40 23.28 13.38
CA ILE A 561 -36.36 23.55 12.38
C ILE A 561 -36.23 22.37 11.41
N LEU A 562 -36.23 21.13 11.90
CA LEU A 562 -36.19 19.93 11.06
C LEU A 562 -37.41 19.85 10.14
N ASP A 563 -38.62 20.02 10.67
CA ASP A 563 -39.86 19.96 9.89
C ASP A 563 -39.94 21.09 8.85
N PHE A 564 -39.30 22.23 9.11
CA PHE A 564 -39.19 23.31 8.14
C PHE A 564 -38.18 22.98 7.02
N LEU A 565 -36.97 22.53 7.38
CA LEU A 565 -35.90 22.27 6.42
C LEU A 565 -36.14 20.98 5.62
N ALA A 566 -36.83 20.01 6.20
CA ALA A 566 -37.13 18.71 5.62
C ALA A 566 -38.61 18.33 5.85
N PRO A 567 -39.56 19.07 5.23
CA PRO A 567 -40.98 18.86 5.45
C PRO A 567 -41.42 17.45 5.02
N GLY A 568 -42.19 16.79 5.88
CA GLY A 568 -42.73 15.45 5.61
C GLY A 568 -41.69 14.32 5.70
N SER A 569 -40.51 14.57 6.29
CA SER A 569 -39.50 13.53 6.54
C SER A 569 -40.01 12.41 7.46
N GLY A 570 -40.94 12.71 8.37
CA GLY A 570 -41.48 11.73 9.33
C GLY A 570 -40.49 11.32 10.43
N VAL A 571 -39.34 12.00 10.52
CA VAL A 571 -38.32 11.77 11.53
C VAL A 571 -38.71 12.47 12.83
N THR A 572 -38.54 11.77 13.95
CA THR A 572 -38.73 12.34 15.29
C THR A 572 -37.38 12.47 15.98
N LEU A 573 -37.03 13.68 16.40
CA LEU A 573 -35.86 13.92 17.22
C LEU A 573 -36.16 13.57 18.67
N HIS A 574 -35.15 13.08 19.37
CA HIS A 574 -35.24 12.75 20.78
C HIS A 574 -34.49 13.78 21.60
N SER A 575 -35.21 14.45 22.50
CA SER A 575 -34.58 15.43 23.38
C SER A 575 -33.46 14.77 24.16
N LEU A 576 -32.27 15.39 24.14
CA LEU A 576 -31.22 15.04 25.08
C LEU A 576 -31.79 15.24 26.48
N ASN A 577 -31.70 14.19 27.29
CA ASN A 577 -32.22 14.24 28.63
C ASN A 577 -31.25 15.03 29.50
N LEU A 578 -31.77 15.91 30.36
CA LEU A 578 -31.02 16.26 31.56
C LEU A 578 -31.07 15.00 32.41
N ASP A 579 -30.02 14.18 32.35
CA ASP A 579 -29.98 13.04 33.25
C ASP A 579 -29.78 13.57 34.68
N ALA A 580 -29.82 12.66 35.65
CA ALA A 580 -29.55 12.97 37.05
C ALA A 580 -28.04 13.24 37.22
N GLY A 581 -27.59 14.31 36.56
CA GLY A 581 -26.20 14.69 36.37
C GLY A 581 -26.05 16.20 36.10
N ASP A 582 -27.07 16.83 35.52
CA ASP A 582 -26.92 18.09 34.79
C ASP A 582 -27.50 19.33 35.48
N GLY A 583 -27.55 19.27 36.81
CA GLY A 583 -28.11 20.35 37.63
C GLY A 583 -29.65 20.39 37.60
N PRO A 584 -30.27 21.30 38.38
CA PRO A 584 -31.69 21.21 38.67
C PRO A 584 -32.58 21.35 37.41
N PRO A 585 -33.71 20.61 37.34
CA PRO A 585 -34.75 20.81 36.36
C PRO A 585 -35.49 22.09 36.74
N ALA A 586 -34.93 23.23 36.35
CA ALA A 586 -35.72 24.44 36.28
C ALA A 586 -36.81 24.18 35.21
N VAL A 587 -38.04 24.00 35.70
CA VAL A 587 -39.34 24.06 35.04
C VAL A 587 -39.26 24.32 33.53
N VAL A 588 -39.68 23.31 32.78
CA VAL A 588 -39.99 23.25 31.36
C VAL A 588 -40.60 24.55 30.84
N THR A 589 -39.80 25.37 30.14
CA THR A 589 -40.22 26.27 29.03
C THR A 589 -38.97 27.00 28.48
N GLY A 590 -38.20 26.37 27.59
CA GLY A 590 -37.11 27.07 26.90
C GLY A 590 -36.35 26.18 25.91
N ASN A 591 -36.09 26.69 24.71
CA ASN A 591 -35.27 26.06 23.67
C ASN A 591 -33.80 25.99 24.14
N ARG A 592 -33.41 24.91 24.85
CA ARG A 592 -32.03 24.73 25.32
C ARG A 592 -31.13 24.23 24.20
N SER A 593 -29.95 24.82 24.08
CA SER A 593 -28.97 24.57 23.03
C SER A 593 -27.91 23.53 23.48
N LEU A 594 -27.04 23.04 22.59
CA LEU A 594 -26.07 21.97 22.88
C LEU A 594 -25.12 22.33 24.03
N SER A 595 -24.62 23.56 24.07
CA SER A 595 -23.69 24.01 25.12
C SER A 595 -24.34 24.14 26.51
N ALA A 596 -25.68 24.07 26.57
CA ALA A 596 -26.44 24.15 27.81
C ALA A 596 -26.83 22.77 28.36
N VAL A 597 -26.72 21.71 27.55
CA VAL A 597 -27.06 20.33 27.95
C VAL A 597 -25.83 19.44 28.02
N LEU A 598 -24.80 19.67 27.19
CA LEU A 598 -23.58 18.86 27.20
C LEU A 598 -22.51 19.36 28.19
N THR A 599 -21.76 18.43 28.75
CA THR A 599 -20.55 18.68 29.56
C THR A 599 -19.37 19.16 28.70
N THR A 600 -18.32 19.70 29.34
CA THR A 600 -17.09 20.11 28.62
C THR A 600 -16.44 18.93 27.89
N GLN A 601 -16.47 17.74 28.50
CA GLN A 601 -15.90 16.53 27.95
C GLN A 601 -16.74 15.97 26.80
N GLN A 602 -18.07 15.97 26.92
CA GLN A 602 -18.98 15.62 25.83
C GLN A 602 -18.84 16.57 24.63
N MET A 603 -18.81 17.89 24.87
CA MET A 603 -18.57 18.89 23.82
C MET A 603 -17.23 18.66 23.11
N ALA A 604 -16.19 18.25 23.85
CA ALA A 604 -14.90 17.95 23.27
C ALA A 604 -14.93 16.73 22.32
N LEU A 605 -15.79 15.75 22.59
CA LEU A 605 -16.03 14.66 21.65
C LEU A 605 -16.70 15.10 20.34
N LEU A 606 -17.38 16.25 20.34
CA LEU A 606 -17.96 16.88 19.15
C LEU A 606 -17.01 17.90 18.49
N GLY A 607 -15.77 18.03 18.96
CA GLY A 607 -14.82 19.00 18.40
C GLY A 607 -15.18 20.45 18.70
N CYS A 608 -15.98 20.72 19.73
CA CYS A 608 -16.39 22.06 20.12
C CYS A 608 -16.30 22.28 21.65
N GLY A 609 -16.60 23.50 22.11
CA GLY A 609 -16.62 23.83 23.52
C GLY A 609 -15.28 24.31 24.09
N PRO A 610 -15.15 24.42 25.42
CA PRO A 610 -14.01 25.08 26.07
C PRO A 610 -12.63 24.53 25.69
N PHE A 611 -12.47 23.21 25.52
CA PHE A 611 -11.19 22.61 25.11
C PHE A 611 -10.77 22.97 23.68
N TYR A 612 -11.73 23.26 22.81
CA TYR A 612 -11.49 23.74 21.45
C TYR A 612 -11.50 25.27 21.34
N SER A 613 -11.70 25.98 22.46
CA SER A 613 -11.89 27.44 22.51
C SER A 613 -13.04 27.93 21.60
N THR A 614 -14.09 27.12 21.46
CA THR A 614 -15.29 27.41 20.67
C THR A 614 -16.54 27.26 21.53
N ASN A 615 -17.68 27.70 21.02
CA ASN A 615 -19.00 27.42 21.57
C ASN A 615 -19.82 26.63 20.54
N CYS A 616 -20.38 25.49 20.97
CA CYS A 616 -21.06 24.55 20.08
C CYS A 616 -22.33 25.13 19.43
N ASP A 617 -22.91 26.19 19.99
CA ASP A 617 -24.12 26.83 19.47
C ASP A 617 -23.84 28.09 18.65
N VAL A 618 -22.62 28.63 18.73
CA VAL A 618 -22.21 29.85 18.01
C VAL A 618 -21.30 29.51 16.85
N GLN A 619 -20.20 28.79 17.13
CA GLN A 619 -19.25 28.33 16.11
C GLN A 619 -19.60 26.95 15.56
N GLY A 620 -20.45 26.19 16.26
CA GLY A 620 -20.90 24.89 15.78
C GLY A 620 -19.99 23.71 16.13
N ILE A 621 -20.36 22.55 15.60
CA ILE A 621 -19.59 21.29 15.70
C ILE A 621 -18.53 21.28 14.60
N ASP A 622 -17.29 21.00 14.98
CA ASP A 622 -16.18 20.89 14.03
C ASP A 622 -15.92 19.42 13.70
N VAL A 623 -16.49 18.95 12.60
CA VAL A 623 -16.35 17.56 12.11
C VAL A 623 -14.88 17.17 11.86
N PHE A 624 -14.00 18.15 11.61
CA PHE A 624 -12.56 17.91 11.56
C PHE A 624 -12.00 17.33 12.87
N ASN A 625 -12.50 17.79 14.01
CA ASN A 625 -12.04 17.45 15.35
C ASN A 625 -12.96 16.46 16.10
N ALA A 626 -14.18 16.27 15.61
CA ALA A 626 -15.20 15.43 16.21
C ALA A 626 -14.86 13.94 16.14
N GLU A 627 -15.28 13.18 17.14
CA GLU A 627 -15.19 11.72 17.15
C GLU A 627 -16.30 11.11 16.27
N ALA A 628 -15.93 10.40 15.21
CA ALA A 628 -16.91 9.74 14.33
C ALA A 628 -17.79 8.74 15.09
N SER A 629 -17.21 8.01 16.04
CA SER A 629 -17.94 7.05 16.87
C SER A 629 -19.03 7.66 17.77
N VAL A 630 -18.98 8.97 18.05
CA VAL A 630 -20.04 9.69 18.78
C VAL A 630 -21.16 10.17 17.87
N LEU A 631 -20.92 10.31 16.56
CA LEU A 631 -21.94 10.75 15.62
C LEU A 631 -22.67 9.58 14.95
N MET A 632 -22.00 8.43 14.79
CA MET A 632 -22.42 7.39 13.85
C MET A 632 -22.86 6.05 14.46
N GLN A 633 -22.75 5.81 15.77
CA GLN A 633 -22.89 4.43 16.32
C GLN A 633 -24.27 4.06 16.86
N SER A 634 -25.14 5.01 17.24
CA SER A 634 -26.36 4.64 18.00
C SER A 634 -27.56 4.21 17.14
N PHE A 635 -27.57 4.51 15.84
CA PHE A 635 -28.76 4.29 15.02
C PHE A 635 -28.98 2.79 14.70
N PRO A 636 -30.23 2.27 14.76
CA PRO A 636 -30.54 0.88 14.41
C PRO A 636 -30.04 0.48 13.01
N GLY A 637 -29.15 -0.52 12.95
CA GLY A 637 -28.51 -0.98 11.71
C GLY A 637 -27.02 -0.66 11.61
N PHE A 638 -26.50 0.25 12.44
CA PHE A 638 -25.06 0.57 12.52
C PHE A 638 -24.38 -0.08 13.72
N GLU A 639 -23.05 0.00 13.78
CA GLU A 639 -22.22 -0.62 14.84
C GLU A 639 -22.67 -0.18 16.23
N GLY A 640 -23.31 -1.09 16.97
CA GLY A 640 -23.88 -0.81 18.29
C GLY A 640 -25.41 -0.94 18.28
N GLY A 641 -26.10 -0.65 17.19
CA GLY A 641 -27.54 -0.90 17.07
C GLY A 641 -27.88 -2.39 17.02
N GLU A 642 -28.90 -2.83 17.76
CA GLU A 642 -29.48 -4.16 17.60
C GLU A 642 -30.14 -4.32 16.21
N PRO A 643 -30.11 -5.51 15.57
CA PRO A 643 -30.81 -5.76 14.32
C PRO A 643 -32.30 -5.38 14.37
N ILE A 644 -32.84 -4.90 13.25
CA ILE A 644 -34.27 -4.50 13.16
C ILE A 644 -35.21 -5.63 13.62
N ALA A 645 -34.81 -6.89 13.40
CA ALA A 645 -35.59 -8.07 13.73
C ALA A 645 -35.60 -8.47 15.23
N THR A 646 -34.67 -7.97 16.06
CA THR A 646 -34.56 -8.33 17.49
C THR A 646 -35.18 -7.31 18.45
N ARG A 647 -35.89 -6.29 17.93
CA ARG A 647 -36.45 -5.12 18.64
C ARG A 647 -37.40 -5.41 19.82
N PHE A 648 -37.82 -6.66 20.05
CA PHE A 648 -38.88 -7.01 21.01
C PHE A 648 -38.42 -7.68 22.31
N LEU A 649 -37.11 -7.83 22.56
CA LEU A 649 -36.59 -8.45 23.78
C LEU A 649 -35.52 -7.57 24.46
N ARG A 650 -35.96 -6.58 25.26
CA ARG A 650 -35.19 -5.72 26.20
C ARG A 650 -33.95 -4.95 25.68
N GLU A 651 -33.95 -3.64 25.99
CA GLU A 651 -32.80 -2.77 26.30
C GLU A 651 -31.45 -3.05 25.60
N GLN A 652 -31.10 -2.25 24.60
CA GLN A 652 -29.84 -1.47 24.50
C GLN A 652 -29.63 -1.00 23.05
N GLN A 653 -29.67 0.32 22.84
CA GLN A 653 -28.90 0.89 21.73
C GLN A 653 -27.43 0.83 22.14
N GLY A 654 -26.55 0.36 21.25
CA GLY A 654 -25.18 0.04 21.62
C GLY A 654 -24.34 1.25 22.02
N PRO A 655 -23.25 0.99 22.75
CA PRO A 655 -22.41 2.04 23.28
C PRO A 655 -21.74 2.83 22.16
N VAL A 656 -21.81 4.16 22.24
CA VAL A 656 -21.02 5.07 21.41
C VAL A 656 -19.62 5.21 22.01
N ALA A 657 -18.64 5.57 21.18
CA ALA A 657 -17.29 5.93 21.62
C ALA A 657 -16.58 4.85 22.46
N THR A 658 -16.67 3.61 22.00
CA THR A 658 -16.02 2.47 22.66
C THR A 658 -14.53 2.37 22.35
N ARG A 659 -13.77 1.81 23.31
CA ARG A 659 -12.35 1.45 23.23
C ARG A 659 -12.08 0.06 23.80
N PHE A 660 -10.93 -0.52 23.45
CA PHE A 660 -10.47 -1.82 23.92
C PHE A 660 -9.26 -1.57 24.77
N VAL A 661 -9.38 -1.79 26.08
CA VAL A 661 -8.30 -1.57 27.03
C VAL A 661 -8.19 -2.83 27.89
N ASP A 662 -7.00 -3.41 27.97
CA ASP A 662 -6.70 -4.60 28.78
C ASP A 662 -7.65 -5.79 28.57
N GLY A 663 -8.03 -6.06 27.32
CA GLY A 663 -8.90 -7.18 26.98
C GLY A 663 -10.40 -6.91 27.22
N ARG A 664 -10.78 -5.68 27.55
CA ARG A 664 -12.18 -5.28 27.82
C ARG A 664 -12.61 -4.11 26.95
N VAL A 665 -13.88 -4.11 26.55
CA VAL A 665 -14.52 -2.96 25.92
C VAL A 665 -14.89 -1.95 27.00
N VAL A 666 -14.46 -0.71 26.82
CA VAL A 666 -14.76 0.43 27.70
C VAL A 666 -15.33 1.57 26.87
N THR A 667 -16.16 2.42 27.44
CA THR A 667 -16.61 3.66 26.79
C THR A 667 -15.69 4.81 27.22
N ILE A 668 -15.23 5.65 26.29
CA ILE A 668 -14.30 6.74 26.64
C ILE A 668 -14.94 7.74 27.61
N PRO A 669 -14.12 8.35 28.47
CA PRO A 669 -14.56 9.46 29.30
C PRO A 669 -15.23 10.57 28.49
N GLY A 670 -16.35 11.06 29.00
CA GLY A 670 -17.26 11.99 28.32
C GLY A 670 -18.40 11.28 27.61
N ALA A 671 -18.25 10.02 27.21
CA ALA A 671 -19.32 9.23 26.58
C ALA A 671 -20.00 8.22 27.51
N ARG A 672 -19.45 8.01 28.72
CA ARG A 672 -20.06 7.15 29.74
C ARG A 672 -21.28 7.84 30.32
N THR A 673 -22.26 7.03 30.72
CA THR A 673 -23.52 7.49 31.33
C THR A 673 -23.41 7.34 32.84
N ILE A 674 -24.23 8.04 33.63
CA ILE A 674 -24.22 7.91 35.11
C ILE A 674 -24.46 6.48 35.62
N TYR A 675 -24.98 5.60 34.77
CA TYR A 675 -25.23 4.19 35.06
C TYR A 675 -24.08 3.27 34.64
N HIS A 676 -23.08 3.79 33.92
CA HIS A 676 -21.88 3.05 33.58
C HIS A 676 -21.02 2.85 34.84
N PRO A 677 -20.51 1.63 35.12
CA PRO A 677 -19.80 1.32 36.36
C PRO A 677 -18.55 2.18 36.59
N ASP A 678 -17.90 2.60 35.51
CA ASP A 678 -16.69 3.45 35.54
C ASP A 678 -16.98 4.94 35.34
N TRP A 679 -18.24 5.39 35.42
CA TRP A 679 -18.57 6.80 35.25
C TRP A 679 -18.09 7.67 36.41
N SER A 680 -17.63 8.88 36.10
CA SER A 680 -17.20 9.88 37.08
C SER A 680 -17.49 11.29 36.58
N ALA A 681 -18.19 12.09 37.39
CA ALA A 681 -18.44 13.51 37.11
C ALA A 681 -17.19 14.36 36.82
N LEU A 682 -16.00 13.89 37.20
CA LEU A 682 -14.73 14.57 36.95
C LEU A 682 -14.07 14.20 35.63
N GLU A 683 -14.31 12.97 35.14
CA GLU A 683 -13.76 12.47 33.89
C GLU A 683 -14.76 12.61 32.73
N ASP A 684 -16.05 12.45 33.02
CA ASP A 684 -17.17 12.54 32.07
C ASP A 684 -17.86 13.91 32.07
N GLY A 685 -17.55 14.72 33.07
CA GLY A 685 -18.17 16.02 33.30
C GLY A 685 -19.53 15.94 34.01
N CYS A 686 -20.03 17.09 34.46
CA CYS A 686 -21.33 17.26 35.12
C CYS A 686 -21.74 18.75 35.00
N VAL A 687 -22.97 19.04 34.56
CA VAL A 687 -23.45 20.41 34.26
C VAL A 687 -23.97 21.16 35.53
N ALA A 688 -23.73 20.63 36.72
CA ALA A 688 -24.22 21.18 37.99
C ALA A 688 -23.79 22.63 38.30
N SER A 689 -24.62 23.34 39.07
CA SER A 689 -24.40 24.75 39.45
C SER A 689 -23.05 24.99 40.16
N GLY A 690 -22.50 26.21 40.02
CA GLY A 690 -21.16 26.59 40.49
C GLY A 690 -20.85 26.35 41.98
N ALA A 691 -21.85 26.14 42.83
CA ALA A 691 -21.66 25.76 44.24
C ALA A 691 -21.24 24.29 44.41
N VAL A 692 -21.70 23.39 43.54
CA VAL A 692 -21.37 21.95 43.56
C VAL A 692 -19.94 21.73 43.03
N ILE A 693 -19.58 22.43 41.95
CA ILE A 693 -18.22 22.43 41.39
C ILE A 693 -17.19 22.94 42.42
N ALA A 694 -17.55 23.94 43.24
CA ALA A 694 -16.69 24.44 44.32
C ALA A 694 -16.51 23.42 45.46
N ALA A 695 -17.53 22.63 45.78
CA ALA A 695 -17.45 21.57 46.79
C ALA A 695 -16.60 20.37 46.31
N VAL A 696 -16.69 20.03 45.02
CA VAL A 696 -15.87 19.00 44.36
C VAL A 696 -14.39 19.42 44.29
N ARG A 697 -14.10 20.68 43.94
CA ARG A 697 -12.73 21.24 43.94
C ARG A 697 -12.08 21.33 45.32
N ALA A 698 -12.87 21.30 46.40
CA ALA A 698 -12.38 21.39 47.78
C ALA A 698 -11.88 20.07 48.38
N GLY A 699 -11.72 19.00 47.58
CA GLY A 699 -10.97 17.80 47.97
C GLY A 699 -11.65 16.87 48.99
N ARG A 700 -12.95 17.05 49.30
CA ARG A 700 -13.68 16.10 50.13
C ARG A 700 -13.86 14.80 49.35
N GLY A 701 -13.27 13.70 49.83
CA GLY A 701 -13.27 12.40 49.16
C GLY A 701 -14.66 12.01 48.65
N LEU A 702 -14.77 11.80 47.34
CA LEU A 702 -16.01 11.44 46.65
C LEU A 702 -16.02 9.92 46.46
N GLY A 703 -16.85 9.23 47.25
CA GLY A 703 -17.22 7.84 46.99
C GLY A 703 -18.46 7.75 46.09
N PRO A 704 -18.87 6.54 45.67
CA PRO A 704 -20.03 6.29 44.81
C PRO A 704 -21.37 6.82 45.37
N SER A 705 -21.42 7.18 46.66
CA SER A 705 -22.59 7.80 47.29
C SER A 705 -22.86 9.26 46.89
N ASN A 706 -21.95 9.90 46.14
CA ASN A 706 -22.09 11.30 45.73
C ASN A 706 -22.49 11.50 44.26
N ALA A 707 -22.89 10.43 43.54
CA ALA A 707 -23.75 10.56 42.37
C ALA A 707 -24.93 11.50 42.68
N ALA A 708 -25.45 11.42 43.91
CA ALA A 708 -26.44 12.29 44.54
C ALA A 708 -26.21 13.82 44.45
N LEU A 709 -25.02 14.33 44.10
CA LEU A 709 -24.75 15.78 43.95
C LEU A 709 -24.85 16.28 42.50
N CYS A 710 -24.62 15.39 41.53
CA CYS A 710 -24.97 15.62 40.13
C CYS A 710 -26.45 15.17 39.88
N ASP A 711 -26.95 14.22 40.69
CA ASP A 711 -28.34 13.72 40.82
C ASP A 711 -29.20 14.51 41.85
N ALA A 712 -28.73 15.63 42.41
CA ALA A 712 -29.39 16.32 43.54
C ALA A 712 -30.74 17.01 43.23
N SER A 713 -31.47 16.59 42.20
CA SER A 713 -32.81 17.10 41.89
C SER A 713 -33.95 16.10 42.03
N LEU A 714 -33.66 14.81 42.24
CA LEU A 714 -34.73 13.82 42.48
C LEU A 714 -35.35 13.89 43.88
N SER A 715 -34.80 14.68 44.81
CA SER A 715 -35.31 14.76 46.19
C SER A 715 -36.31 15.89 46.46
N ASP A 716 -36.49 16.86 45.57
CA ASP A 716 -37.48 17.95 45.76
C ASP A 716 -38.64 17.86 44.76
N GLY A 717 -39.51 16.88 45.01
CA GLY A 717 -40.93 16.98 44.63
C GLY A 717 -41.38 16.30 43.33
N GLY A 718 -41.62 14.99 43.41
CA GLY A 718 -42.85 14.40 42.86
C GLY A 718 -43.02 14.24 41.35
N LEU A 719 -41.98 14.35 40.53
CA LEU A 719 -42.01 13.88 39.14
C LEU A 719 -41.12 12.64 39.02
N ALA A 720 -41.74 11.50 38.72
CA ALA A 720 -41.03 10.30 38.31
C ALA A 720 -40.08 10.63 37.15
N PRO A 721 -38.92 9.97 37.00
CA PRO A 721 -38.05 10.19 35.85
C PRO A 721 -38.82 9.78 34.59
N VAL A 722 -39.42 10.76 33.90
CA VAL A 722 -39.87 10.58 32.52
C VAL A 722 -38.60 10.63 31.70
N ASN A 723 -37.80 9.58 31.80
CA ASN A 723 -36.59 9.47 30.99
C ASN A 723 -37.05 8.90 29.65
N ASP A 724 -37.61 9.78 28.80
CA ASP A 724 -38.09 9.42 27.45
C ASP A 724 -37.02 8.63 26.68
N LEU A 725 -35.74 8.94 26.91
CA LEU A 725 -34.61 8.18 26.37
C LEU A 725 -34.56 6.70 26.78
N TYR A 726 -34.84 6.37 28.05
CA TYR A 726 -34.84 4.99 28.53
C TYR A 726 -36.03 4.19 28.02
N ALA A 727 -37.20 4.84 27.92
CA ALA A 727 -38.37 4.24 27.29
C ALA A 727 -38.14 3.94 25.79
N LEU A 728 -37.19 4.65 25.17
CA LEU A 728 -36.76 4.50 23.78
C LEU A 728 -35.46 3.68 23.60
N GLY A 729 -34.88 3.15 24.70
CA GLY A 729 -33.71 2.27 24.68
C GLY A 729 -32.34 2.95 24.62
N PHE A 730 -32.26 4.28 24.76
CA PHE A 730 -31.02 5.03 24.92
C PHE A 730 -30.57 5.05 26.38
N THR A 731 -29.27 4.86 26.62
CA THR A 731 -28.65 4.85 27.95
C THR A 731 -27.97 6.17 28.34
N GLY A 732 -27.72 7.08 27.38
CA GLY A 732 -27.14 8.41 27.65
C GLY A 732 -27.25 9.41 26.50
N GLU A 733 -26.92 10.67 26.77
CA GLU A 733 -27.10 11.80 25.85
C GLU A 733 -26.36 11.65 24.53
N LEU A 734 -25.09 11.19 24.53
CA LEU A 734 -24.34 11.04 23.29
C LEU A 734 -24.92 9.97 22.35
N GLN A 735 -25.63 8.97 22.89
CA GLN A 735 -26.35 8.02 22.06
C GLN A 735 -27.58 8.66 21.41
N ALA A 736 -28.33 9.47 22.15
CA ALA A 736 -29.45 10.22 21.59
C ALA A 736 -28.98 11.28 20.57
N LEU A 737 -27.84 11.92 20.83
CA LEU A 737 -27.21 12.87 19.91
C LEU A 737 -26.78 12.18 18.61
N SER A 738 -26.09 11.03 18.70
CA SER A 738 -25.73 10.21 17.53
C SER A 738 -26.98 9.85 16.70
N TYR A 739 -28.09 9.54 17.36
CA TYR A 739 -29.33 9.22 16.67
C TYR A 739 -29.92 10.45 15.98
N ASN A 740 -30.06 11.56 16.70
CA ASN A 740 -30.59 12.82 16.16
C ASN A 740 -29.77 13.31 14.96
N PHE A 741 -28.44 13.15 15.03
CA PHE A 741 -27.54 13.50 13.95
C PHE A 741 -27.81 12.66 12.69
N LEU A 742 -27.88 11.33 12.82
CA LEU A 742 -28.19 10.45 11.69
C LEU A 742 -29.62 10.63 11.17
N ALA A 743 -30.57 10.91 12.05
CA ALA A 743 -31.95 11.17 11.71
C ALA A 743 -32.10 12.49 10.93
N LEU A 744 -31.33 13.53 11.29
CA LEU A 744 -31.22 14.78 10.54
C LEU A 744 -30.70 14.53 9.11
N LEU A 745 -29.61 13.75 8.96
CA LEU A 745 -29.07 13.40 7.64
C LEU A 745 -30.08 12.61 6.81
N ALA A 746 -30.79 11.65 7.42
CA ALA A 746 -31.81 10.87 6.76
C ALA A 746 -33.00 11.73 6.30
N ALA A 747 -33.41 12.72 7.12
CA ALA A 747 -34.46 13.66 6.77
C ALA A 747 -34.08 14.53 5.56
N PHE A 748 -32.82 14.98 5.47
CA PHE A 748 -32.31 15.68 4.29
C PHE A 748 -32.28 14.78 3.06
N GLY A 749 -31.79 13.54 3.21
CA GLY A 749 -31.83 12.54 2.13
C GLY A 749 -33.24 12.33 1.57
N LYS A 750 -34.25 12.30 2.45
CA LYS A 750 -35.66 12.10 2.04
C LYS A 750 -36.21 13.20 1.14
N GLN A 751 -35.72 14.43 1.26
CA GLN A 751 -36.17 15.54 0.41
C GLN A 751 -35.77 15.35 -1.05
N ASN A 752 -34.62 14.68 -1.28
CA ASN A 752 -33.99 14.61 -2.59
C ASN A 752 -34.04 13.20 -3.21
N GLN A 753 -34.31 12.17 -2.41
CA GLN A 753 -34.31 10.77 -2.84
C GLN A 753 -35.62 10.06 -2.49
N THR A 754 -36.30 9.51 -3.50
CA THR A 754 -37.58 8.82 -3.31
C THR A 754 -37.44 7.54 -2.49
N ASP A 755 -36.34 6.83 -2.72
CA ASP A 755 -36.06 5.49 -2.17
C ASP A 755 -35.43 5.54 -0.78
N CYS A 756 -35.05 6.74 -0.32
CA CYS A 756 -34.62 6.97 1.06
C CYS A 756 -35.80 6.71 2.01
N ASP A 757 -35.60 5.82 2.97
CA ASP A 757 -36.47 5.57 4.11
C ASP A 757 -35.79 6.11 5.37
N PRO A 758 -36.29 7.20 5.97
CA PRO A 758 -35.70 7.76 7.19
C PRO A 758 -35.75 6.84 8.40
N MET A 759 -36.61 5.81 8.39
CA MET A 759 -36.64 4.76 9.42
C MET A 759 -35.60 3.67 9.18
N ASN A 760 -35.04 3.62 7.98
CA ASN A 760 -33.91 2.77 7.58
C ASN A 760 -32.86 3.63 6.85
N PRO A 761 -32.15 4.51 7.57
CA PRO A 761 -31.41 5.64 7.01
C PRO A 761 -30.23 5.22 6.14
N ILE A 762 -29.80 3.96 6.19
CA ILE A 762 -28.80 3.44 5.24
C ILE A 762 -29.30 3.40 3.80
N THR A 763 -30.62 3.53 3.57
CA THR A 763 -31.18 3.72 2.24
C THR A 763 -31.07 5.15 1.73
N CYS A 764 -30.54 6.08 2.53
CA CYS A 764 -30.44 7.49 2.22
C CYS A 764 -28.99 7.88 1.90
N ASP A 765 -28.75 8.39 0.70
CA ASP A 765 -27.39 8.69 0.19
C ASP A 765 -26.62 9.67 1.10
N PHE A 766 -27.31 10.63 1.73
CA PHE A 766 -26.70 11.57 2.68
C PHE A 766 -26.12 10.90 3.93
N VAL A 767 -26.76 9.83 4.39
CA VAL A 767 -26.31 9.08 5.57
C VAL A 767 -25.14 8.20 5.19
N THR A 768 -25.27 7.45 4.10
CA THR A 768 -24.22 6.55 3.61
C THR A 768 -22.95 7.32 3.29
N ALA A 769 -23.06 8.48 2.63
CA ALA A 769 -21.94 9.38 2.40
C ALA A 769 -21.21 9.75 3.70
N PHE A 770 -21.93 10.18 4.75
CA PHE A 770 -21.27 10.52 6.01
C PHE A 770 -20.55 9.31 6.64
N PHE A 771 -21.15 8.11 6.60
CA PHE A 771 -20.51 6.86 7.05
C PHE A 771 -19.26 6.50 6.25
N GLU A 772 -19.26 6.81 4.96
CA GLU A 772 -18.16 6.57 4.05
C GLU A 772 -16.92 7.45 4.32
N ALA A 773 -17.10 8.62 4.94
CA ALA A 773 -15.97 9.40 5.45
C ALA A 773 -15.39 8.87 6.78
N ALA A 774 -15.86 7.72 7.28
CA ALA A 774 -15.31 7.07 8.46
C ALA A 774 -14.76 5.67 8.17
N GLY A 775 -13.62 5.37 8.78
CA GLY A 775 -12.97 4.07 8.71
C GLY A 775 -12.82 3.44 10.09
N VAL A 776 -12.28 2.23 10.09
CA VAL A 776 -12.06 1.46 11.31
C VAL A 776 -10.58 1.10 11.45
N GLN A 777 -10.05 1.32 12.66
CA GLN A 777 -8.71 0.93 13.06
C GLN A 777 -8.71 -0.29 13.97
N ARG A 778 -7.60 -1.03 13.93
CA ARG A 778 -7.36 -2.10 14.88
C ARG A 778 -7.33 -1.56 16.31
N PRO A 779 -7.75 -2.36 17.30
CA PRO A 779 -7.59 -1.98 18.69
C PRO A 779 -6.09 -1.89 19.07
N GLU A 780 -5.68 -0.72 19.56
CA GLU A 780 -4.38 -0.48 20.21
C GLU A 780 -4.58 0.13 21.60
N GLU A 781 -3.56 0.11 22.46
CA GLU A 781 -3.66 0.54 23.87
C GLU A 781 -4.16 2.00 24.03
N VAL A 782 -3.80 2.88 23.08
CA VAL A 782 -4.13 4.31 23.13
C VAL A 782 -5.38 4.70 22.33
N ALA A 783 -5.88 3.81 21.47
CA ALA A 783 -6.95 4.12 20.53
C ALA A 783 -7.95 2.97 20.35
N GLY A 784 -8.03 2.01 21.28
CA GLY A 784 -8.74 0.72 21.12
C GLY A 784 -10.20 0.78 20.65
N GLY A 785 -10.87 -0.37 20.45
CA GLY A 785 -12.29 -0.45 20.00
C GLY A 785 -13.20 -1.37 20.81
N ASN A 786 -14.38 -1.77 20.35
CA ASN A 786 -15.15 -2.79 21.07
C ASN A 786 -14.66 -4.25 20.86
N GLY A 787 -13.41 -4.45 20.42
CA GLY A 787 -12.83 -5.75 20.08
C GLY A 787 -13.40 -6.41 18.82
N ARG A 788 -14.66 -6.11 18.47
CA ARG A 788 -15.35 -6.59 17.28
C ARG A 788 -15.24 -5.65 16.09
N TYR A 789 -15.17 -4.34 16.30
CA TYR A 789 -15.21 -3.35 15.22
C TYR A 789 -14.18 -2.24 15.39
N GLY A 790 -13.24 -2.39 16.34
CA GLY A 790 -12.11 -1.47 16.40
C GLY A 790 -12.56 -0.05 16.75
N ARG A 791 -11.70 0.93 16.50
CA ARG A 791 -12.04 2.34 16.69
C ARG A 791 -12.53 2.94 15.39
N ARG A 792 -13.67 3.62 15.43
CA ARG A 792 -14.25 4.34 14.30
C ARG A 792 -13.86 5.81 14.34
N ASP A 793 -13.11 6.24 13.34
CA ASP A 793 -12.65 7.62 13.16
C ASP A 793 -12.97 8.10 11.74
N PHE A 794 -13.06 9.41 11.55
CA PHE A 794 -13.08 9.98 10.21
C PHE A 794 -11.75 9.72 9.49
N VAL A 795 -11.79 9.58 8.16
CA VAL A 795 -10.60 9.24 7.35
C VAL A 795 -9.45 10.23 7.48
N TRP A 796 -9.71 11.50 7.83
CA TRP A 796 -8.66 12.51 8.11
C TRP A 796 -8.18 12.50 9.55
N LEU A 797 -8.85 11.78 10.45
CA LEU A 797 -8.44 11.66 11.85
C LEU A 797 -7.52 10.48 12.12
N SER A 798 -7.25 9.64 11.12
CA SER A 798 -6.17 8.68 11.19
C SER A 798 -5.55 8.36 9.84
N GLY A 799 -4.27 8.02 9.85
CA GLY A 799 -3.47 7.75 8.65
C GLY A 799 -2.00 7.96 8.94
N GLY A 800 -1.20 8.08 7.89
CA GLY A 800 0.20 8.42 8.04
C GLY A 800 0.91 8.65 6.73
N GLU A 801 2.15 9.11 6.84
CA GLU A 801 3.09 9.23 5.74
C GLU A 801 4.19 8.19 5.94
N GLY A 802 4.54 7.52 4.85
CA GLY A 802 5.65 6.58 4.81
C GLY A 802 6.53 6.78 3.60
N ALA A 803 7.74 6.23 3.66
CA ALA A 803 8.66 6.18 2.55
C ALA A 803 9.24 4.78 2.41
N LEU A 804 9.63 4.41 1.19
CA LEU A 804 10.38 3.19 0.95
C LEU A 804 11.85 3.43 1.26
N ARG A 805 12.47 2.54 2.04
CA ARG A 805 13.88 2.65 2.45
C ARG A 805 14.61 1.33 2.30
N TYR A 806 15.93 1.41 2.17
CA TYR A 806 16.81 0.27 1.99
C TYR A 806 17.72 0.10 3.21
N ARG A 807 17.86 -1.14 3.69
CA ARG A 807 18.63 -1.45 4.89
C ARG A 807 19.99 -2.01 4.52
N LYS A 808 21.05 -1.45 5.09
CA LYS A 808 22.41 -2.01 4.98
C LYS A 808 22.51 -3.21 5.91
N ARG A 809 23.01 -4.33 5.40
CA ARG A 809 23.11 -5.61 6.10
C ARG A 809 24.41 -6.34 5.75
N ASN A 810 24.74 -7.30 6.58
CA ASN A 810 25.87 -8.20 6.33
C ASN A 810 25.34 -9.60 6.00
N VAL A 811 25.86 -10.19 4.92
CA VAL A 811 25.49 -11.52 4.44
C VAL A 811 26.73 -12.41 4.43
N LEU A 812 26.80 -13.31 5.40
CA LEU A 812 27.84 -14.34 5.48
C LEU A 812 27.33 -15.60 4.77
N GLY A 813 27.97 -15.98 3.68
CA GLY A 813 27.65 -17.18 2.91
C GLY A 813 28.71 -18.26 2.99
N LEU A 814 28.28 -19.52 2.99
CA LEU A 814 29.09 -20.71 2.86
C LEU A 814 28.54 -21.54 1.70
N SER A 815 29.39 -22.00 0.80
CA SER A 815 29.01 -22.98 -0.22
C SER A 815 29.96 -24.17 -0.23
N ALA A 816 29.41 -25.33 -0.55
CA ALA A 816 30.14 -26.58 -0.69
C ALA A 816 29.57 -27.44 -1.82
N ASP A 817 30.43 -27.94 -2.70
CA ASP A 817 30.03 -28.82 -3.80
C ASP A 817 30.89 -30.08 -3.84
N PHE A 818 30.26 -31.22 -4.11
CA PHE A 818 30.98 -32.47 -4.26
C PHE A 818 30.23 -33.47 -5.15
N ALA A 819 30.99 -34.29 -5.85
CA ALA A 819 30.47 -35.45 -6.57
C ALA A 819 30.39 -36.67 -5.63
N GLU A 820 29.27 -37.38 -5.67
CA GLU A 820 29.04 -38.62 -4.91
C GLU A 820 29.04 -39.83 -5.87
N ASP A 821 29.99 -40.75 -5.62
CA ASP A 821 30.33 -41.82 -6.56
C ASP A 821 29.33 -42.99 -6.58
N VAL A 822 28.56 -43.24 -5.52
CA VAL A 822 27.66 -44.41 -5.42
C VAL A 822 26.38 -44.15 -6.20
N THR A 823 25.76 -43.00 -5.98
CA THR A 823 24.52 -42.55 -6.61
C THR A 823 24.76 -41.86 -7.96
N LYS A 824 26.01 -41.48 -8.25
CA LYS A 824 26.43 -40.70 -9.43
C LYS A 824 25.72 -39.35 -9.49
N THR A 825 25.62 -38.70 -8.35
CA THR A 825 24.99 -37.38 -8.18
C THR A 825 26.05 -36.34 -7.87
N ASN A 826 25.80 -35.09 -8.24
CA ASN A 826 26.54 -33.95 -7.71
C ASN A 826 25.66 -33.24 -6.70
N TRP A 827 26.23 -32.89 -5.56
CA TRP A 827 25.54 -32.19 -4.48
C TRP A 827 26.14 -30.80 -4.33
N GLY A 828 25.28 -29.79 -4.27
CA GLY A 828 25.63 -28.45 -3.85
C GLY A 828 24.90 -28.11 -2.56
N VAL A 829 25.58 -27.43 -1.64
CA VAL A 829 25.01 -26.91 -0.41
C VAL A 829 25.43 -25.45 -0.29
N GLU A 830 24.46 -24.55 -0.14
CA GLU A 830 24.70 -23.13 0.13
C GLU A 830 23.98 -22.73 1.40
N LEU A 831 24.63 -21.97 2.27
CA LEU A 831 24.07 -21.47 3.52
C LEU A 831 24.38 -19.97 3.59
N THR A 832 23.39 -19.14 3.90
CA THR A 832 23.61 -17.75 4.26
C THR A 832 23.07 -17.42 5.64
N PHE A 833 23.80 -16.58 6.35
CA PHE A 833 23.37 -15.86 7.54
C PHE A 833 23.30 -14.38 7.20
N VAL A 834 22.12 -13.81 7.35
CA VAL A 834 21.84 -12.38 7.13
C VAL A 834 21.61 -11.75 8.49
N ASN A 835 22.45 -10.80 8.85
CA ASN A 835 22.29 -10.04 10.08
C ASN A 835 21.34 -8.85 9.87
N ASP A 836 20.46 -8.62 10.83
CA ASP A 836 19.58 -7.44 10.87
C ASP A 836 18.71 -7.24 9.61
N ASP A 837 18.02 -8.30 9.13
CA ASP A 837 17.11 -8.17 8.00
C ASP A 837 15.75 -7.57 8.40
N ALA A 838 15.10 -6.85 7.49
CA ALA A 838 13.82 -6.19 7.78
C ALA A 838 12.64 -7.07 7.36
N PHE A 839 11.78 -7.41 8.32
CA PHE A 839 10.55 -8.17 8.09
C PHE A 839 9.33 -7.31 8.38
N GLU A 840 8.32 -7.36 7.50
CA GLU A 840 7.06 -6.68 7.76
C GLU A 840 6.37 -7.30 8.99
N ASN A 841 6.04 -6.42 9.95
CA ASN A 841 5.41 -6.78 11.20
C ASN A 841 4.17 -5.91 11.40
N THR A 842 3.01 -6.56 11.34
CA THR A 842 1.70 -5.90 11.42
C THR A 842 1.31 -5.49 12.84
N MET A 843 2.09 -5.89 13.85
CA MET A 843 1.93 -5.54 15.26
C MET A 843 2.93 -4.49 15.76
N GLU A 844 3.92 -4.11 14.96
CA GLU A 844 4.81 -3.01 15.30
C GLU A 844 4.24 -1.70 14.74
N PRO A 845 4.27 -0.59 15.50
CA PRO A 845 3.85 0.74 15.04
C PRO A 845 4.49 1.17 13.71
N GLU A 846 5.81 0.94 13.59
CA GLU A 846 6.63 1.24 12.43
C GLU A 846 6.24 0.38 11.22
N GLY A 847 5.59 -0.78 11.45
CA GLY A 847 5.16 -1.71 10.41
C GLY A 847 6.21 -2.74 10.00
N PHE A 848 7.38 -2.74 10.64
CA PHE A 848 8.44 -3.70 10.42
C PHE A 848 9.18 -4.03 11.73
N GLU A 849 9.83 -5.19 11.75
CA GLU A 849 10.74 -5.62 12.81
C GLU A 849 12.05 -6.08 12.16
N VAL A 850 13.15 -5.92 12.87
CA VAL A 850 14.47 -6.38 12.44
C VAL A 850 14.77 -7.72 13.10
N ALA A 851 15.16 -8.72 12.31
CA ALA A 851 15.53 -10.03 12.80
C ALA A 851 16.65 -10.64 11.95
N ASP A 852 17.43 -11.53 12.56
CA ASP A 852 18.40 -12.34 11.83
C ASP A 852 17.69 -13.40 10.96
N ALA A 853 18.30 -13.77 9.83
CA ALA A 853 17.76 -14.79 8.94
C ALA A 853 18.82 -15.79 8.47
N TYR A 854 18.43 -17.06 8.35
CA TYR A 854 19.25 -18.13 7.81
C TYR A 854 18.59 -18.72 6.58
N ASN A 855 19.35 -18.90 5.49
CA ASN A 855 18.85 -19.56 4.28
C ASN A 855 19.77 -20.71 3.90
N LEU A 856 19.22 -21.89 3.67
CA LEU A 856 19.92 -23.09 3.25
C LEU A 856 19.37 -23.55 1.91
N VAL A 857 20.26 -23.80 0.96
CA VAL A 857 19.95 -24.45 -0.31
C VAL A 857 20.70 -25.77 -0.42
N ILE A 858 19.98 -26.80 -0.82
CA ILE A 858 20.55 -28.10 -1.18
C ILE A 858 20.17 -28.38 -2.62
N SER A 859 21.16 -28.54 -3.49
CA SER A 859 20.98 -28.92 -4.89
C SER A 859 21.53 -30.33 -5.14
N VAL A 860 20.83 -31.09 -5.98
CA VAL A 860 21.23 -32.42 -6.40
C VAL A 860 21.04 -32.56 -7.91
N ASP A 861 22.14 -32.85 -8.59
CA ASP A 861 22.18 -33.03 -10.04
C ASP A 861 22.50 -34.46 -10.42
N ARG A 862 21.74 -35.00 -11.38
CA ARG A 862 22.00 -36.34 -11.90
C ARG A 862 21.65 -36.50 -13.38
N PRO A 863 22.63 -36.74 -14.26
CA PRO A 863 22.36 -37.28 -15.59
C PRO A 863 21.90 -38.74 -15.48
N THR A 864 20.70 -39.03 -15.96
CA THR A 864 20.04 -40.35 -15.84
C THR A 864 19.61 -40.87 -17.20
N PHE A 865 19.94 -42.13 -17.52
CA PHE A 865 19.42 -42.79 -18.72
C PHE A 865 17.97 -43.27 -18.49
N VAL A 866 17.06 -42.81 -19.34
CA VAL A 866 15.66 -43.28 -19.39
C VAL A 866 15.44 -43.93 -20.76
N ASN A 867 15.92 -45.17 -20.89
CA ASN A 867 16.11 -45.83 -22.19
C ASN A 867 14.85 -45.94 -23.07
N PHE A 868 13.66 -45.99 -22.47
CA PHE A 868 12.40 -46.06 -23.23
C PHE A 868 11.97 -44.72 -23.83
N LEU A 869 12.45 -43.59 -23.29
CA LEU A 869 12.21 -42.25 -23.82
C LEU A 869 13.34 -41.79 -24.74
N ASN A 870 14.59 -42.05 -24.36
CA ASN A 870 15.77 -41.71 -25.16
C ASN A 870 16.95 -42.64 -24.81
N PRO A 871 17.30 -43.60 -25.67
CA PRO A 871 18.44 -44.49 -25.42
C PRO A 871 19.79 -43.85 -25.78
N GLY A 872 19.79 -42.73 -26.53
CA GLY A 872 21.01 -42.09 -27.05
C GLY A 872 21.50 -40.88 -26.25
N ARG A 873 20.71 -40.38 -25.29
CA ARG A 873 21.03 -39.20 -24.47
C ARG A 873 20.46 -39.35 -23.08
N THR A 874 21.16 -38.83 -22.08
CA THR A 874 20.68 -38.77 -20.70
C THR A 874 19.64 -37.67 -20.51
N PHE A 875 18.79 -37.84 -19.49
CA PHE A 875 17.98 -36.79 -18.91
C PHE A 875 18.75 -36.20 -17.75
N LEU A 876 19.05 -34.90 -17.77
CA LEU A 876 19.55 -34.21 -16.59
C LEU A 876 18.36 -33.95 -15.68
N VAL A 877 18.44 -34.47 -14.45
CA VAL A 877 17.49 -34.19 -13.37
C VAL A 877 18.23 -33.31 -12.36
N ASN A 878 17.80 -32.06 -12.24
CA ASN A 878 18.26 -31.10 -11.24
C ASN A 878 17.13 -30.91 -10.22
N MET A 879 17.46 -30.99 -8.93
CA MET A 879 16.52 -30.79 -7.84
C MET A 879 17.14 -29.85 -6.82
N GLN A 880 16.42 -28.82 -6.40
CA GLN A 880 16.91 -27.86 -5.40
C GLN A 880 15.85 -27.64 -4.32
N TRP A 881 16.29 -27.53 -3.07
CA TRP A 881 15.45 -27.16 -1.93
C TRP A 881 15.98 -25.91 -1.28
N PHE A 882 15.12 -24.93 -1.07
CA PHE A 882 15.38 -23.65 -0.42
C PHE A 882 14.66 -23.64 0.91
N LEU A 883 15.42 -23.49 2.00
CA LEU A 883 14.94 -23.58 3.37
C LEU A 883 15.32 -22.28 4.08
N GLY A 884 14.34 -21.46 4.44
CA GLY A 884 14.55 -20.25 5.23
C GLY A 884 14.21 -20.49 6.71
N TRP A 885 14.95 -19.83 7.61
CA TRP A 885 14.68 -19.85 9.04
C TRP A 885 14.86 -18.46 9.66
N VAL A 886 13.83 -17.98 10.37
CA VAL A 886 13.83 -16.74 11.15
C VAL A 886 13.75 -17.11 12.63
N PRO A 887 14.85 -17.02 13.41
CA PRO A 887 14.88 -17.47 14.82
C PRO A 887 13.92 -16.70 15.72
N ASP A 888 13.83 -15.39 15.54
CA ASP A 888 13.04 -14.48 16.39
C ASP A 888 11.59 -14.35 15.94
N TYR A 889 11.08 -15.34 15.20
CA TYR A 889 9.72 -15.33 14.69
C TYR A 889 8.68 -15.33 15.82
N ARG A 890 7.84 -14.28 15.86
CA ARG A 890 6.83 -14.08 16.92
C ARG A 890 5.42 -14.62 16.60
N GLY A 891 5.23 -15.28 15.46
CA GLY A 891 3.96 -15.93 15.11
C GLY A 891 3.30 -15.42 13.83
N GLN A 892 2.38 -16.24 13.30
CA GLN A 892 1.60 -15.91 12.11
C GLN A 892 0.61 -14.79 12.42
N GLY A 893 0.60 -13.75 11.59
CA GLY A 893 -0.24 -12.57 11.80
C GLY A 893 0.42 -11.49 12.66
N VAL A 894 1.63 -11.72 13.14
CA VAL A 894 2.58 -10.69 13.59
C VAL A 894 3.47 -10.38 12.39
N PHE A 895 4.29 -11.36 12.00
CA PHE A 895 5.08 -11.34 10.78
C PHE A 895 4.22 -11.71 9.56
N THR A 896 4.58 -11.17 8.40
CA THR A 896 3.92 -11.54 7.13
C THR A 896 4.47 -12.82 6.50
N THR A 897 5.66 -13.28 6.90
CA THR A 897 6.22 -14.57 6.45
C THR A 897 5.44 -15.79 6.97
N ASN A 898 5.50 -16.90 6.22
CA ASN A 898 4.75 -18.14 6.46
C ASN A 898 5.42 -19.05 7.49
N GLY A 899 5.42 -18.62 8.76
CA GLY A 899 6.02 -19.38 9.85
C GLY A 899 7.51 -19.06 10.06
N PRO A 900 8.12 -19.65 11.11
CA PRO A 900 9.56 -19.50 11.37
C PRO A 900 10.42 -20.21 10.32
N PHE A 901 9.87 -21.21 9.62
CA PHE A 901 10.53 -21.98 8.57
C PHE A 901 9.78 -21.81 7.26
N THR A 902 10.49 -21.52 6.17
CA THR A 902 9.95 -21.48 4.81
C THR A 902 10.61 -22.53 3.94
N GLU A 903 9.85 -23.12 3.01
CA GLU A 903 10.30 -24.24 2.19
C GLU A 903 9.83 -24.07 0.74
N LEU A 904 10.78 -24.06 -0.19
CA LEU A 904 10.53 -24.03 -1.63
C LEU A 904 11.37 -25.13 -2.31
N GLY A 905 10.77 -25.85 -3.24
CA GLY A 905 11.44 -26.89 -4.02
C GLY A 905 11.37 -26.62 -5.52
N THR A 906 12.45 -26.94 -6.22
CA THR A 906 12.51 -26.96 -7.69
C THR A 906 12.89 -28.35 -8.20
N LEU A 907 12.32 -28.74 -9.33
CA LEU A 907 12.66 -29.95 -10.07
C LEU A 907 12.71 -29.64 -11.56
N SER A 908 13.89 -29.72 -12.14
CA SER A 908 14.13 -29.49 -13.56
C SER A 908 14.57 -30.78 -14.26
N ILE A 909 13.93 -31.08 -15.37
CA ILE A 909 14.24 -32.24 -16.22
C ILE A 909 14.45 -31.75 -17.65
N LEU A 910 15.62 -32.02 -18.20
CA LEU A 910 15.97 -31.62 -19.56
C LEU A 910 16.74 -32.71 -20.31
N THR A 911 16.51 -32.82 -21.62
CA THR A 911 17.19 -33.80 -22.48
C THR A 911 17.31 -33.27 -23.91
N GLY A 912 17.96 -34.03 -24.79
CA GLY A 912 18.14 -33.69 -26.20
C GLY A 912 17.88 -34.86 -27.14
N TYR A 913 17.19 -34.57 -28.23
CA TYR A 913 16.89 -35.50 -29.32
C TYR A 913 17.51 -35.01 -30.63
N TYR A 914 17.75 -35.95 -31.56
CA TYR A 914 18.26 -35.67 -32.90
C TYR A 914 19.56 -34.84 -32.91
N GLN A 915 20.57 -35.31 -32.19
CA GLN A 915 21.86 -34.59 -32.04
C GLN A 915 21.66 -33.18 -31.47
N ASP A 916 20.90 -33.08 -30.37
CA ASP A 916 20.60 -31.82 -29.68
C ASP A 916 19.90 -30.75 -30.54
N ARG A 917 19.22 -31.17 -31.63
CA ARG A 917 18.36 -30.29 -32.41
C ARG A 917 17.01 -30.05 -31.76
N LEU A 918 16.47 -31.02 -31.01
CA LEU A 918 15.22 -30.87 -30.27
C LEU A 918 15.51 -31.00 -28.78
N LEU A 919 15.28 -29.92 -28.04
CA LEU A 919 15.62 -29.78 -26.63
C LEU A 919 14.35 -29.48 -25.81
N PRO A 920 13.66 -30.52 -25.32
CA PRO A 920 12.59 -30.35 -24.34
C PRO A 920 13.14 -30.15 -22.94
N SER A 921 12.53 -29.23 -22.18
CA SER A 921 12.75 -29.09 -20.75
C SER A 921 11.46 -28.81 -20.00
N VAL A 922 11.38 -29.30 -18.77
CA VAL A 922 10.31 -28.98 -17.82
C VAL A 922 10.91 -28.66 -16.46
N THR A 923 10.45 -27.57 -15.85
CA THR A 923 10.80 -27.17 -14.51
C THR A 923 9.54 -27.03 -13.68
N VAL A 924 9.50 -27.66 -12.51
CA VAL A 924 8.45 -27.51 -11.52
C VAL A 924 9.01 -26.72 -10.35
N VAL A 925 8.27 -25.71 -9.89
CA VAL A 925 8.58 -24.92 -8.70
C VAL A 925 7.39 -25.01 -7.76
N HIS A 926 7.62 -25.26 -6.48
CA HIS A 926 6.56 -25.31 -5.48
C HIS A 926 7.03 -24.73 -4.15
N ASP A 927 6.29 -23.76 -3.64
CA ASP A 927 6.44 -23.19 -2.29
C ASP A 927 5.39 -23.81 -1.37
N VAL A 928 5.85 -24.50 -0.32
CA VAL A 928 5.01 -25.33 0.56
C VAL A 928 4.15 -24.44 1.47
N GLY A 929 4.74 -23.38 2.03
CA GLY A 929 4.08 -22.53 3.02
C GLY A 929 2.95 -21.69 2.43
N SER A 930 3.11 -21.21 1.20
CA SER A 930 2.07 -20.46 0.46
C SER A 930 1.13 -21.34 -0.37
N ASN A 931 1.46 -22.63 -0.53
CA ASN A 931 0.79 -23.55 -1.47
C ASN A 931 0.66 -22.93 -2.87
N SER A 932 1.77 -22.40 -3.36
CA SER A 932 1.87 -21.75 -4.67
C SER A 932 3.04 -22.32 -5.47
N GLY A 933 3.04 -22.15 -6.78
CA GLY A 933 4.08 -22.70 -7.62
C GLY A 933 3.86 -22.49 -9.11
N ALA A 934 4.71 -23.14 -9.91
CA ALA A 934 4.65 -23.10 -11.36
C ALA A 934 5.12 -24.41 -12.00
N ILE A 935 4.60 -24.68 -13.20
CA ILE A 935 5.11 -25.71 -14.12
C ILE A 935 5.51 -25.01 -15.41
N LEU A 936 6.80 -25.00 -15.70
CA LEU A 936 7.42 -24.29 -16.82
C LEU A 936 7.89 -25.33 -17.83
N GLY A 937 7.15 -25.49 -18.93
CA GLY A 937 7.51 -26.38 -20.03
C GLY A 937 8.02 -25.58 -21.22
N GLN A 938 9.10 -26.03 -21.86
CA GLN A 938 9.54 -25.45 -23.12
C GLN A 938 10.16 -26.49 -24.03
N VAL A 939 10.12 -26.19 -25.33
CA VAL A 939 10.75 -27.00 -26.37
C VAL A 939 11.48 -26.08 -27.32
N THR A 940 12.79 -26.24 -27.41
CA THR A 940 13.63 -25.55 -28.40
C THR A 940 13.93 -26.48 -29.57
N TYR A 941 13.76 -25.97 -30.79
CA TYR A 941 14.19 -26.63 -32.02
C TYR A 941 15.25 -25.79 -32.73
N ARG A 942 16.43 -26.38 -32.95
CA ARG A 942 17.53 -25.80 -33.72
C ARG A 942 17.44 -26.26 -35.17
N PHE A 943 17.07 -25.35 -36.07
CA PHE A 943 16.96 -25.64 -37.51
C PHE A 943 18.34 -25.67 -38.18
N SER A 944 19.25 -24.81 -37.72
CA SER A 944 20.66 -24.74 -38.09
C SER A 944 21.50 -24.30 -36.88
N ASP A 945 22.80 -24.15 -37.06
CA ASP A 945 23.70 -23.63 -36.02
C ASP A 945 23.43 -22.14 -35.70
N ALA A 946 22.90 -21.40 -36.68
CA ALA A 946 22.56 -19.98 -36.56
C ALA A 946 21.09 -19.74 -36.15
N PHE A 947 20.18 -20.70 -36.37
CA PHE A 947 18.74 -20.43 -36.29
C PHE A 947 17.99 -21.42 -35.41
N SER A 948 17.27 -20.89 -34.41
CA SER A 948 16.46 -21.68 -33.48
C SER A 948 15.11 -21.03 -33.19
N ALA A 949 14.14 -21.86 -32.80
CA ALA A 949 12.88 -21.41 -32.26
C ALA A 949 12.53 -22.18 -30.98
N THR A 950 12.01 -21.47 -29.98
CA THR A 950 11.56 -22.02 -28.70
C THR A 950 10.08 -21.73 -28.50
N ILE A 951 9.32 -22.75 -28.12
CA ILE A 951 7.93 -22.61 -27.67
C ILE A 951 7.89 -22.93 -26.19
N GLY A 952 7.35 -22.02 -25.38
CA GLY A 952 7.18 -22.18 -23.95
C GLY A 952 5.72 -22.13 -23.52
N VAL A 953 5.39 -22.88 -22.47
CA VAL A 953 4.12 -22.84 -21.76
C VAL A 953 4.43 -22.88 -20.26
N SER A 954 3.97 -21.86 -19.55
CA SER A 954 4.16 -21.73 -18.11
C SER A 954 2.81 -21.67 -17.43
N ASN A 955 2.54 -22.61 -16.53
CA ASN A 955 1.33 -22.62 -15.72
C ASN A 955 1.67 -22.21 -14.29
N PHE A 956 1.00 -21.19 -13.77
CA PHE A 956 1.17 -20.71 -12.40
C PHE A 956 -0.06 -21.06 -11.57
N TYR A 957 0.15 -21.30 -10.28
CA TYR A 957 -0.92 -21.56 -9.33
C TYR A 957 -0.58 -21.04 -7.95
N GLY A 958 -1.61 -20.78 -7.15
CA GLY A 958 -1.50 -20.19 -5.83
C GLY A 958 -2.65 -19.23 -5.57
N GLN A 959 -2.90 -18.94 -4.29
CA GLN A 959 -3.93 -18.01 -3.86
C GLN A 959 -3.32 -17.07 -2.81
N PRO A 960 -3.78 -15.80 -2.73
CA PRO A 960 -3.41 -14.96 -1.63
C PRO A 960 -3.88 -15.54 -0.30
N GLN A 961 -3.14 -15.25 0.76
CA GLN A 961 -3.39 -15.75 2.11
C GLN A 961 -4.03 -14.66 2.97
N TRP A 962 -4.76 -15.08 4.00
CA TRP A 962 -5.29 -14.18 5.03
C TRP A 962 -4.14 -13.59 5.84
N GLY A 963 -4.16 -12.29 6.04
CA GLY A 963 -3.23 -11.56 6.88
C GLY A 963 -3.97 -10.48 7.66
N ARG A 964 -3.50 -10.21 8.88
CA ARG A 964 -3.97 -9.06 9.64
C ARG A 964 -3.49 -7.77 8.99
N ILE A 965 -4.33 -6.75 9.02
CA ILE A 965 -3.92 -5.40 8.62
C ILE A 965 -2.91 -4.85 9.63
N PRO A 966 -2.03 -3.93 9.21
CA PRO A 966 -1.13 -3.24 10.13
C PRO A 966 -1.89 -2.51 11.24
N LEU A 967 -1.30 -2.43 12.44
CA LEU A 967 -1.87 -1.63 13.54
C LEU A 967 -2.09 -0.17 13.12
N ARG A 968 -1.05 0.46 12.57
CA ARG A 968 -1.09 1.82 12.02
C ARG A 968 -1.16 1.76 10.50
N GLN A 969 -2.28 2.18 9.93
CA GLN A 969 -2.48 2.19 8.47
C GLN A 969 -2.05 3.55 7.90
N LEU A 970 -1.47 3.56 6.70
CA LEU A 970 -1.15 4.81 6.00
C LEU A 970 -2.41 5.59 5.59
N GLY A 971 -3.52 4.90 5.38
CA GLY A 971 -4.84 5.48 5.17
C GLY A 971 -5.91 4.58 5.76
N LEU A 972 -6.95 5.19 6.33
CA LEU A 972 -8.05 4.43 6.93
C LEU A 972 -8.90 3.73 5.88
N GLN A 973 -9.18 2.47 6.14
CA GLN A 973 -10.15 1.67 5.39
C GLN A 973 -11.23 1.15 6.34
N ASN A 974 -12.41 0.84 5.81
CA ASN A 974 -13.50 0.27 6.60
C ASN A 974 -13.31 -1.25 6.70
N ASN A 975 -12.31 -1.63 7.49
CA ASN A 975 -11.90 -3.00 7.67
C ASN A 975 -12.90 -3.71 8.59
N GLY A 976 -13.47 -4.81 8.11
CA GLY A 976 -14.40 -5.61 8.89
C GLY A 976 -13.85 -6.10 10.24
N GLY A 977 -14.72 -6.69 11.04
CA GLY A 977 -14.48 -6.84 12.48
C GLY A 977 -13.35 -7.77 12.95
N THR A 978 -12.76 -8.55 12.06
CA THR A 978 -11.60 -9.41 12.39
C THR A 978 -10.26 -8.76 12.04
N PHE A 979 -10.27 -7.63 11.32
CA PHE A 979 -9.06 -6.94 10.85
C PHE A 979 -8.15 -7.80 9.97
N GLU A 980 -8.73 -8.77 9.27
CA GLU A 980 -8.03 -9.65 8.35
C GLU A 980 -8.50 -9.44 6.91
N GLN A 981 -7.55 -9.54 6.00
CA GLN A 981 -7.76 -9.44 4.55
C GLN A 981 -6.85 -10.41 3.81
N ARG A 982 -7.33 -10.92 2.68
CA ARG A 982 -6.64 -11.85 1.80
C ARG A 982 -5.76 -11.11 0.80
N LEU A 983 -4.76 -10.40 1.32
CA LEU A 983 -3.80 -9.57 0.58
C LEU A 983 -2.33 -9.98 0.78
N ARG A 984 -2.08 -11.13 1.41
CA ARG A 984 -0.72 -11.64 1.61
C ARG A 984 -0.30 -12.51 0.41
N PHE A 985 0.72 -12.08 -0.33
CA PHE A 985 1.22 -12.75 -1.54
C PHE A 985 2.62 -13.34 -1.33
N ASN A 986 2.72 -14.31 -0.43
CA ASN A 986 3.99 -15.02 -0.20
C ASN A 986 4.28 -16.01 -1.35
N GLY A 987 5.56 -16.30 -1.57
CA GLY A 987 6.00 -17.25 -2.60
C GLY A 987 5.61 -16.81 -4.01
N LEU A 988 5.14 -17.76 -4.83
CA LEU A 988 4.72 -17.51 -6.21
C LEU A 988 3.25 -17.04 -6.32
N ALA A 989 2.54 -16.87 -5.21
CA ALA A 989 1.15 -16.40 -5.23
C ALA A 989 1.00 -15.02 -5.89
N ALA A 990 2.03 -14.17 -5.83
CA ALA A 990 2.05 -12.85 -6.46
C ALA A 990 1.92 -12.89 -8.01
N VAL A 991 2.29 -14.01 -8.62
CA VAL A 991 2.27 -14.23 -10.07
C VAL A 991 1.35 -15.35 -10.51
N SER A 992 0.47 -15.85 -9.63
CA SER A 992 -0.38 -17.02 -9.92
C SER A 992 -1.38 -16.82 -11.06
N GLU A 993 -1.77 -15.57 -11.36
CA GLU A 993 -2.72 -15.24 -12.43
C GLU A 993 -2.03 -14.93 -13.79
N ARG A 994 -0.83 -15.47 -14.03
CA ARG A 994 0.04 -15.11 -15.17
C ARG A 994 0.48 -16.31 -16.00
N ASP A 995 -0.42 -17.24 -16.25
CA ASP A 995 -0.17 -18.31 -17.20
C ASP A 995 0.32 -17.75 -18.52
N GLU A 996 1.40 -18.31 -19.05
CA GLU A 996 2.10 -17.76 -20.21
C GLU A 996 2.24 -18.78 -21.32
N VAL A 997 2.08 -18.31 -22.57
CA VAL A 997 2.58 -19.00 -23.76
C VAL A 997 3.56 -18.07 -24.46
N SER A 998 4.75 -18.61 -24.77
CA SER A 998 5.82 -17.86 -25.41
C SER A 998 6.28 -18.52 -26.71
N LEU A 999 6.69 -17.69 -27.66
CA LEU A 999 7.40 -18.06 -28.87
C LEU A 999 8.62 -17.16 -28.99
N VAL A 1000 9.79 -17.77 -29.04
CA VAL A 1000 11.07 -17.07 -29.23
C VAL A 1000 11.68 -17.59 -30.52
N VAL A 1001 12.10 -16.68 -31.39
CA VAL A 1001 12.83 -17.01 -32.62
C VAL A 1001 14.15 -16.25 -32.57
N ARG A 1002 15.27 -16.98 -32.63
CA ARG A 1002 16.61 -16.43 -32.51
C ARG A 1002 17.45 -16.77 -33.73
N TYR A 1003 18.13 -15.73 -34.24
CA TYR A 1003 19.16 -15.83 -35.25
C TYR A 1003 20.49 -15.33 -34.66
N THR A 1004 21.45 -16.22 -34.49
CA THR A 1004 22.80 -15.95 -33.99
C THR A 1004 23.76 -15.79 -35.16
N PHE A 1005 24.63 -14.79 -35.11
CA PHE A 1005 25.62 -14.52 -36.16
C PHE A 1005 27.04 -14.37 -35.63
#